data_AF-A0A4U6WAL9-F1
#
_entry.id   AF-A0A4U6WAL9-F1
#
_cell.length_a   1.000
_cell.length_b   1.000
_cell.length_c   1.000
_cell.angle_alpha   90.00
_cell.angle_beta   90.00
_cell.angle_gamma   90.00
#
_symmetry.space_group_name_H-M   'P 1'
#
loop_
_entity.id
_entity.type
_entity.pdbx_description
1 polymer ?
#
loop_
_entity_poly.entity_id
_entity_poly.type
_entity_poly.pdbx_seq_one_letter_code
_entity_poly.pdbx_strand_id
1 'polypeptide(L)'
;MSLASGNLVLFDENNSAVWQSFDHPTDTLVMGQSLCRGMNLSAKPTNTKWPSSKVYLSAEWNGLQYSFEPAAYTQLFQTESGLQLRLTQTTPISTSTPSTCYAFVNGSLGFPEKIFTLPSASSLQFMRLESDGHLRLYELKEPSKARMLFDVLSMVMDFCDYPLACGDYGVCNNGQCSCPSFSHFRFQNDRLPGSGCIPVSNISCNHAHEHQLIPLNDVSYFSYSLFLSKAISGSSQTVCMQSCLLDCSCKVVLFQNYGPGGDGGYCLLLSEQKLILFAEDSTDRFSAFVKIQGNRSDKRRMIIIVTSTVTSLSLTWILVSAVIWKKFKNDQDQLLDSIPGTPKRFSFNELKVATSQFSVKLGCGGFGSVFQGRIGNETIAVKRLEGVEQGMEEFLAEVKTIGTIHHLNLVRLVGFCAERSHKLLVYEYMSNGSLDKWIFDTSPVFSLSWKTRRNIIMAIARGLSYLHEECKEKIAHLDIKPQNILVDENFNAKLSDFGLSKMINRDQSKVMTRMRGTRGYLAPEWLGSKITEKADIYSFGIVMIEMICGRRNLDESQPEQGIHLITLLQEKARSGQLSDLVDSSSNDMKFHVEEVMETMKLAMWCLQVDSSRRPLMSTVAKVLEGEMNMDATPDCIFVASFGSSNPDVAGSTSSYVPSESHLSAPR
;
A
#
# COMPACT_ATOMS: atom_id res chain seq x y z
N MET A 1 -81.66 -22.91 -24.86
CA MET A 1 -80.19 -22.75 -24.80
C MET A 1 -79.78 -21.88 -25.98
N SER A 2 -79.44 -20.61 -25.76
CA SER A 2 -78.98 -19.70 -26.82
C SER A 2 -77.45 -19.62 -26.77
N LEU A 3 -76.76 -20.07 -27.82
CA LEU A 3 -75.28 -20.14 -27.88
C LEU A 3 -74.64 -18.98 -28.66
N ALA A 4 -75.42 -17.99 -29.11
CA ALA A 4 -74.93 -16.95 -30.03
C ALA A 4 -73.94 -15.95 -29.39
N SER A 5 -73.95 -15.79 -28.06
CA SER A 5 -73.09 -14.84 -27.32
C SER A 5 -72.00 -15.51 -26.47
N GLY A 6 -71.92 -16.85 -26.45
CA GLY A 6 -71.04 -17.58 -25.53
C GLY A 6 -71.53 -17.65 -24.08
N ASN A 7 -72.67 -17.05 -23.73
CA ASN A 7 -73.29 -17.19 -22.42
C ASN A 7 -74.23 -18.41 -22.36
N LEU A 8 -73.93 -19.36 -21.49
CA LEU A 8 -74.82 -20.45 -21.14
C LEU A 8 -75.80 -20.01 -20.04
N VAL A 9 -77.11 -19.96 -20.35
CA VAL A 9 -78.17 -19.59 -19.40
C VAL A 9 -79.13 -20.76 -19.16
N LEU A 10 -79.40 -21.05 -17.89
CA LEU A 10 -80.42 -21.99 -17.44
C LEU A 10 -81.69 -21.22 -17.06
N PHE A 11 -82.84 -21.69 -17.55
CA PHE A 11 -84.14 -21.11 -17.29
C PHE A 11 -85.00 -22.06 -16.46
N ASP A 12 -85.84 -21.51 -15.59
CA ASP A 12 -86.88 -22.28 -14.89
C ASP A 12 -88.13 -22.50 -15.77
N GLU A 13 -89.14 -23.15 -15.20
CA GLU A 13 -90.43 -23.44 -15.86
C GLU A 13 -91.20 -22.16 -16.26
N ASN A 14 -90.90 -21.01 -15.63
CA ASN A 14 -91.46 -19.70 -15.95
C ASN A 14 -90.61 -18.92 -16.97
N ASN A 15 -89.61 -19.56 -17.58
CA ASN A 15 -88.66 -18.95 -18.51
C ASN A 15 -87.83 -17.81 -17.89
N SER A 16 -87.66 -17.82 -16.57
CA SER A 16 -86.79 -16.89 -15.83
C SER A 16 -85.39 -17.46 -15.72
N ALA A 17 -84.36 -16.63 -15.95
CA ALA A 17 -82.97 -17.05 -15.84
C ALA A 17 -82.63 -17.32 -14.36
N VAL A 18 -82.30 -18.56 -14.04
CA VAL A 18 -81.95 -18.99 -12.67
C VAL A 18 -80.44 -19.15 -12.48
N TRP A 19 -79.69 -19.28 -13.57
CA TRP A 19 -78.23 -19.35 -13.55
C TRP A 19 -77.67 -18.98 -14.92
N GLN A 20 -76.52 -18.31 -14.95
CA GLN A 20 -75.78 -18.08 -16.18
C GLN A 20 -74.27 -18.20 -15.99
N SER A 21 -73.58 -18.67 -17.03
CA SER A 21 -72.12 -18.84 -17.01
C SER A 21 -71.36 -17.54 -16.79
N PHE A 22 -71.94 -16.40 -17.20
CA PHE A 22 -71.30 -15.10 -17.07
C PHE A 22 -71.13 -14.64 -15.61
N ASP A 23 -71.94 -15.18 -14.68
CA ASP A 23 -71.86 -14.85 -13.25
C ASP A 23 -70.71 -15.59 -12.53
N HIS A 24 -70.06 -16.53 -13.22
CA HIS A 24 -68.97 -17.36 -12.68
C HIS A 24 -67.73 -17.33 -13.58
N PRO A 25 -67.06 -16.16 -13.69
CA PRO A 25 -65.85 -16.02 -14.50
C PRO A 25 -64.73 -16.96 -14.00
N THR A 26 -63.88 -17.39 -14.94
CA THR A 26 -62.76 -18.32 -14.68
C THR A 26 -61.44 -17.60 -14.90
N ASP A 27 -60.52 -18.13 -15.70
CA ASP A 27 -59.35 -17.38 -16.21
C ASP A 27 -59.72 -16.50 -17.41
N THR A 28 -60.92 -16.68 -17.98
CA THR A 28 -61.30 -16.09 -19.27
C THR A 28 -62.52 -15.18 -19.14
N LEU A 29 -62.47 -14.02 -19.81
CA LEU A 29 -63.56 -13.06 -19.96
C LEU A 29 -63.90 -12.90 -21.44
N VAL A 30 -65.16 -13.13 -21.82
CA VAL A 30 -65.60 -13.04 -23.22
C VAL A 30 -66.34 -11.72 -23.51
N MET A 31 -66.35 -11.30 -24.77
CA MET A 31 -67.01 -10.06 -25.16
C MET A 31 -68.50 -10.08 -24.82
N GLY A 32 -68.99 -9.02 -24.17
CA GLY A 32 -70.35 -8.89 -23.63
C GLY A 32 -70.50 -9.35 -22.17
N GLN A 33 -69.49 -9.98 -21.59
CA GLN A 33 -69.45 -10.31 -20.16
C GLN A 33 -68.98 -9.11 -19.33
N SER A 34 -69.52 -8.97 -18.13
CA SER A 34 -69.09 -7.97 -17.14
C SER A 34 -68.46 -8.64 -15.94
N LEU A 35 -67.36 -8.06 -15.46
CA LEU A 35 -66.79 -8.44 -14.18
C LEU A 35 -67.39 -7.55 -13.09
N CYS A 36 -68.25 -8.11 -12.25
CA CYS A 36 -68.95 -7.39 -11.18
C CYS A 36 -68.31 -7.61 -9.81
N ARG A 37 -68.58 -6.70 -8.87
CA ARG A 37 -68.08 -6.77 -7.50
C ARG A 37 -68.38 -8.14 -6.87
N GLY A 38 -67.35 -8.74 -6.29
CA GLY A 38 -67.40 -10.10 -5.73
C GLY A 38 -67.06 -11.20 -6.74
N MET A 39 -66.94 -10.87 -8.03
CA MET A 39 -66.40 -11.77 -9.06
C MET A 39 -64.90 -11.51 -9.24
N ASN A 40 -64.17 -12.57 -9.62
CA ASN A 40 -62.77 -12.46 -9.99
C ASN A 40 -62.45 -13.32 -11.22
N LEU A 41 -61.54 -12.83 -12.06
CA LEU A 41 -60.82 -13.70 -12.97
C LEU A 41 -59.67 -14.32 -12.18
N SER A 42 -59.54 -15.64 -12.24
CA SER A 42 -58.49 -16.37 -11.54
C SER A 42 -57.62 -17.08 -12.55
N ALA A 43 -56.32 -16.78 -12.56
CA ALA A 43 -55.38 -17.46 -13.44
C ALA A 43 -55.42 -18.97 -13.18
N LYS A 44 -55.36 -19.79 -14.24
CA LYS A 44 -55.28 -21.23 -14.07
C LYS A 44 -54.01 -21.59 -13.30
N PRO A 45 -54.10 -22.45 -12.28
CA PRO A 45 -52.92 -23.05 -11.68
C PRO A 45 -52.24 -23.89 -12.75
N THR A 46 -51.10 -23.44 -13.24
CA THR A 46 -50.23 -24.26 -14.10
C THR A 46 -49.35 -25.15 -13.24
N ASN A 47 -48.78 -26.18 -13.86
CA ASN A 47 -47.56 -26.86 -13.36
C ASN A 47 -46.32 -25.91 -13.41
N THR A 48 -46.52 -24.60 -13.21
CA THR A 48 -45.43 -23.67 -12.94
C THR A 48 -44.99 -23.88 -11.49
N LYS A 49 -43.77 -23.44 -11.18
CA LYS A 49 -43.06 -23.71 -9.93
C LYS A 49 -43.75 -23.18 -8.66
N TRP A 50 -44.88 -22.44 -8.78
CA TRP A 50 -45.60 -21.81 -7.67
C TRP A 50 -47.04 -22.35 -7.50
N PRO A 51 -47.22 -23.60 -7.06
CA PRO A 51 -48.55 -24.24 -6.95
C PRO A 51 -49.51 -23.60 -5.94
N SER A 52 -49.01 -22.71 -5.07
CA SER A 52 -49.78 -22.01 -4.04
C SER A 52 -50.08 -20.54 -4.39
N SER A 53 -49.44 -19.98 -5.42
CA SER A 53 -49.68 -18.58 -5.80
C SER A 53 -50.99 -18.44 -6.54
N LYS A 54 -51.77 -17.43 -6.19
CA LYS A 54 -53.02 -17.11 -6.88
C LYS A 54 -52.91 -15.70 -7.43
N VAL A 55 -53.10 -15.59 -8.74
CA VAL A 55 -53.27 -14.31 -9.41
C VAL A 55 -54.74 -14.15 -9.73
N TYR A 56 -55.31 -13.04 -9.29
CA TYR A 56 -56.69 -12.71 -9.60
C TYR A 56 -56.85 -11.25 -9.97
N LEU A 57 -57.83 -11.00 -10.85
CA LEU A 57 -58.32 -9.68 -11.17
C LEU A 57 -59.76 -9.59 -10.67
N SER A 58 -60.00 -8.80 -9.62
CA SER A 58 -61.34 -8.60 -9.06
C SER A 58 -61.91 -7.25 -9.46
N ALA A 59 -63.24 -7.17 -9.51
CA ALA A 59 -63.94 -5.90 -9.63
C ALA A 59 -64.18 -5.29 -8.25
N GLU A 60 -63.74 -4.04 -8.07
CA GLU A 60 -63.92 -3.26 -6.85
C GLU A 60 -64.82 -2.05 -7.10
N TRP A 61 -65.17 -1.31 -6.04
CA TRP A 61 -66.08 -0.16 -6.11
C TRP A 61 -65.63 0.96 -7.06
N ASN A 62 -64.36 1.02 -7.42
CA ASN A 62 -63.76 2.15 -8.11
C ASN A 62 -62.70 1.73 -9.13
N GLY A 63 -62.70 0.47 -9.55
CA GLY A 63 -61.81 -0.05 -10.56
C GLY A 63 -61.71 -1.57 -10.60
N LEU A 64 -60.74 -2.05 -11.38
CA LEU A 64 -60.31 -3.44 -11.40
C LEU A 64 -59.05 -3.59 -10.55
N GLN A 65 -59.04 -4.51 -9.58
CA GLN A 65 -57.90 -4.76 -8.71
C GLN A 65 -57.17 -6.03 -9.12
N TYR A 66 -55.92 -5.87 -9.57
CA TYR A 66 -54.99 -6.97 -9.71
C TYR A 66 -54.45 -7.35 -8.34
N SER A 67 -54.40 -8.65 -8.05
CA SER A 67 -53.93 -9.13 -6.75
C SER A 67 -53.09 -10.40 -6.88
N PHE A 68 -52.11 -10.52 -5.99
CA PHE A 68 -51.22 -11.66 -5.90
C PHE A 68 -51.08 -12.14 -4.44
N GLU A 69 -51.52 -13.37 -4.19
CA GLU A 69 -51.34 -14.08 -2.93
C GLU A 69 -50.18 -15.09 -3.03
N PRO A 70 -49.38 -15.28 -1.96
CA PRO A 70 -49.60 -14.85 -0.56
C PRO A 70 -49.02 -13.47 -0.21
N ALA A 71 -48.42 -12.76 -1.17
CA ALA A 71 -47.75 -11.50 -0.90
C ALA A 71 -48.69 -10.34 -0.56
N ALA A 72 -50.02 -10.52 -0.59
CA ALA A 72 -51.02 -9.45 -0.44
C ALA A 72 -50.71 -8.24 -1.35
N TYR A 73 -50.05 -8.48 -2.49
CA TYR A 73 -49.74 -7.44 -3.46
C TYR A 73 -51.03 -7.12 -4.20
N THR A 74 -51.36 -5.84 -4.29
CA THR A 74 -52.53 -5.39 -5.04
C THR A 74 -52.25 -4.11 -5.81
N GLN A 75 -52.84 -3.99 -6.99
CA GLN A 75 -52.77 -2.80 -7.82
C GLN A 75 -54.17 -2.51 -8.37
N LEU A 76 -54.67 -1.30 -8.12
CA LEU A 76 -56.00 -0.88 -8.53
C LEU A 76 -55.92 -0.07 -9.83
N PHE A 77 -56.70 -0.46 -10.83
CA PHE A 77 -56.83 0.23 -12.12
C PHE A 77 -58.16 0.97 -12.19
N GLN A 78 -58.08 2.29 -12.33
CA GLN A 78 -59.24 3.19 -12.39
C GLN A 78 -59.31 3.89 -13.76
N THR A 79 -60.39 4.62 -14.00
CA THR A 79 -60.63 5.35 -15.25
C THR A 79 -59.64 6.51 -15.46
N GLU A 80 -59.41 6.88 -16.73
CA GLU A 80 -58.45 7.93 -17.13
C GLU A 80 -58.71 9.31 -16.52
N SER A 81 -59.91 9.59 -15.99
CA SER A 81 -60.20 10.84 -15.25
C SER A 81 -59.53 10.91 -13.86
N GLY A 82 -58.91 9.82 -13.39
CA GLY A 82 -58.14 9.76 -12.14
C GLY A 82 -56.62 9.70 -12.32
N LEU A 83 -56.10 9.72 -13.56
CA LEU A 83 -54.67 9.45 -13.85
C LEU A 83 -53.76 10.70 -13.79
N GLN A 84 -54.11 11.67 -12.96
CA GLN A 84 -53.16 12.56 -12.32
C GLN A 84 -53.44 12.49 -10.83
N LEU A 85 -52.64 11.72 -10.09
CA LEU A 85 -52.28 11.98 -8.68
C LEU A 85 -51.36 10.86 -8.14
N ARG A 86 -50.10 10.84 -8.59
CA ARG A 86 -49.02 10.67 -7.62
C ARG A 86 -48.89 12.03 -6.91
N LEU A 87 -49.30 12.07 -5.64
CA LEU A 87 -49.13 13.16 -4.66
C LEU A 87 -50.00 14.42 -4.89
N THR A 88 -50.88 14.70 -3.90
CA THR A 88 -51.44 16.00 -3.42
C THR A 88 -52.97 16.07 -3.28
N GLN A 89 -53.41 16.13 -2.03
CA GLN A 89 -54.59 16.82 -1.48
C GLN A 89 -55.85 17.05 -2.35
N THR A 90 -56.93 16.39 -1.91
CA THR A 90 -58.31 16.90 -1.76
C THR A 90 -58.87 17.86 -2.82
N THR A 91 -59.62 17.31 -3.77
CA THR A 91 -60.84 17.94 -4.30
C THR A 91 -61.93 16.89 -4.52
N PRO A 92 -63.21 17.19 -4.25
CA PRO A 92 -64.28 16.19 -4.25
C PRO A 92 -64.71 15.86 -5.68
N ILE A 93 -64.66 14.57 -6.02
CA ILE A 93 -65.15 14.04 -7.31
C ILE A 93 -66.67 13.93 -7.27
N SER A 94 -67.28 14.36 -8.38
CA SER A 94 -68.70 14.36 -8.66
C SER A 94 -69.39 13.02 -8.41
N THR A 95 -70.65 13.14 -7.98
CA THR A 95 -71.61 12.09 -7.70
C THR A 95 -72.05 11.34 -8.97
N SER A 96 -71.25 10.37 -9.43
CA SER A 96 -71.78 9.20 -10.12
C SER A 96 -71.78 8.03 -9.12
N THR A 97 -72.87 7.28 -9.04
CA THR A 97 -72.89 6.02 -8.30
C THR A 97 -71.75 5.14 -8.83
N PRO A 98 -70.82 4.68 -7.98
CA PRO A 98 -69.69 3.88 -8.44
C PRO A 98 -70.19 2.66 -9.22
N SER A 99 -69.66 2.47 -10.43
CA SER A 99 -69.98 1.30 -11.23
C SER A 99 -69.46 0.06 -10.50
N THR A 100 -70.35 -0.90 -10.23
CA THR A 100 -69.98 -2.16 -9.55
C THR A 100 -69.63 -3.26 -10.54
N CYS A 101 -69.75 -2.99 -11.85
CA CYS A 101 -69.59 -3.93 -12.93
C CYS A 101 -68.83 -3.32 -14.10
N TYR A 102 -67.80 -4.02 -14.56
CA TYR A 102 -66.91 -3.59 -15.63
C TYR A 102 -67.11 -4.48 -16.86
N ALA A 103 -67.83 -3.97 -17.86
CA ALA A 103 -68.15 -4.72 -19.06
C ALA A 103 -66.96 -4.79 -20.03
N PHE A 104 -66.72 -5.97 -20.60
CA PHE A 104 -65.86 -6.13 -21.77
C PHE A 104 -66.70 -5.96 -23.03
N VAL A 105 -66.47 -4.87 -23.76
CA VAL A 105 -67.16 -4.57 -25.03
C VAL A 105 -66.14 -4.34 -26.13
N ASN A 106 -66.59 -4.30 -27.37
CA ASN A 106 -65.71 -4.04 -28.51
C ASN A 106 -64.93 -2.72 -28.30
N GLY A 107 -63.61 -2.82 -28.28
CA GLY A 107 -62.70 -1.68 -28.13
C GLY A 107 -62.47 -1.19 -26.70
N SER A 108 -63.06 -1.80 -25.67
CA SER A 108 -62.78 -1.40 -24.27
C SER A 108 -63.14 -2.43 -23.21
N LEU A 109 -62.39 -2.43 -22.11
CA LEU A 109 -62.74 -3.09 -20.85
C LEU A 109 -63.06 -2.03 -19.77
N GLY A 110 -64.19 -2.19 -19.07
CA GLY A 110 -64.65 -1.26 -18.04
C GLY A 110 -65.74 -0.29 -18.48
N PHE A 111 -66.51 -0.60 -19.53
CA PHE A 111 -67.66 0.21 -19.93
C PHE A 111 -68.70 0.29 -18.79
N PRO A 112 -69.36 1.46 -18.56
CA PRO A 112 -69.39 2.69 -19.38
C PRO A 112 -68.16 3.60 -19.27
N GLU A 113 -67.32 3.35 -18.28
CA GLU A 113 -66.31 4.26 -17.77
C GLU A 113 -64.92 4.05 -18.40
N LYS A 114 -64.75 3.01 -19.22
CA LYS A 114 -63.55 2.61 -19.99
C LYS A 114 -62.25 2.68 -19.16
N ILE A 115 -61.90 1.58 -18.51
CA ILE A 115 -60.63 1.44 -17.78
C ILE A 115 -59.47 1.15 -18.76
N PHE A 116 -59.70 0.29 -19.74
CA PHE A 116 -58.71 -0.04 -20.77
C PHE A 116 -59.28 0.16 -22.16
N THR A 117 -58.51 0.82 -23.03
CA THR A 117 -58.82 0.93 -24.46
C THR A 117 -58.20 -0.27 -25.19
N LEU A 118 -59.01 -1.00 -25.95
CA LEU A 118 -58.60 -2.24 -26.60
C LEU A 118 -58.66 -2.12 -28.13
N PRO A 119 -57.86 -2.90 -28.88
CA PRO A 119 -58.01 -3.01 -30.32
C PRO A 119 -59.42 -3.45 -30.71
N SER A 120 -60.03 -2.76 -31.68
CA SER A 120 -61.37 -3.11 -32.18
C SER A 120 -61.40 -4.53 -32.75
N ALA A 121 -62.46 -5.25 -32.41
CA ALA A 121 -62.69 -6.63 -32.81
C ALA A 121 -63.05 -6.73 -34.30
N SER A 122 -62.29 -7.54 -35.03
CA SER A 122 -62.63 -7.96 -36.40
C SER A 122 -63.36 -9.32 -36.42
N SER A 123 -63.21 -10.11 -35.36
CA SER A 123 -63.95 -11.35 -35.08
C SER A 123 -64.13 -11.55 -33.56
N LEU A 124 -64.54 -12.73 -33.11
CA LEU A 124 -64.75 -13.01 -31.68
C LEU A 124 -63.44 -12.78 -30.89
N GLN A 125 -63.49 -11.91 -29.89
CA GLN A 125 -62.39 -11.68 -28.95
C GLN A 125 -62.73 -12.18 -27.55
N PHE A 126 -61.69 -12.62 -26.85
CA PHE A 126 -61.74 -12.94 -25.42
C PHE A 126 -60.44 -12.51 -24.75
N MET A 127 -60.49 -12.20 -23.46
CA MET A 127 -59.33 -11.96 -22.64
C MET A 127 -59.09 -13.15 -21.72
N ARG A 128 -57.83 -13.49 -21.47
CA ARG A 128 -57.46 -14.53 -20.52
C ARG A 128 -56.37 -14.04 -19.58
N LEU A 129 -56.59 -14.22 -18.28
CA LEU A 129 -55.58 -14.02 -17.25
C LEU A 129 -54.69 -15.25 -17.19
N GLU A 130 -53.47 -15.09 -17.66
CA GLU A 130 -52.51 -16.16 -17.84
C GLU A 130 -51.77 -16.48 -16.54
N SER A 131 -51.16 -17.65 -16.48
CA SER A 131 -50.45 -18.13 -15.29
C SER A 131 -49.20 -17.31 -14.91
N ASP A 132 -48.68 -16.51 -15.84
CA ASP A 132 -47.59 -15.56 -15.59
C ASP A 132 -48.10 -14.20 -15.08
N GLY A 133 -49.40 -14.07 -14.88
CA GLY A 133 -50.06 -12.87 -14.35
C GLY A 133 -50.50 -11.85 -15.40
N HIS A 134 -50.22 -12.10 -16.68
CA HIS A 134 -50.59 -11.17 -17.74
C HIS A 134 -52.05 -11.39 -18.22
N LEU A 135 -52.79 -10.30 -18.43
CA LEU A 135 -54.12 -10.34 -19.05
C LEU A 135 -53.97 -10.14 -20.56
N ARG A 136 -54.12 -11.22 -21.33
CA ARG A 136 -53.91 -11.18 -22.78
C ARG A 136 -55.22 -11.20 -23.54
N LEU A 137 -55.34 -10.30 -24.52
CA LEU A 137 -56.45 -10.24 -25.47
C LEU A 137 -56.14 -11.16 -26.66
N TYR A 138 -57.08 -12.04 -26.96
CA TYR A 138 -57.03 -12.98 -28.06
C TYR A 138 -58.16 -12.70 -29.05
N GLU A 139 -57.89 -12.96 -30.33
CA GLU A 139 -58.89 -12.91 -31.40
C GLU A 139 -58.96 -14.26 -32.12
N LEU A 140 -60.17 -14.79 -32.23
CA LEU A 140 -60.47 -16.08 -32.84
C LEU A 140 -60.93 -15.84 -34.28
N LYS A 141 -60.03 -16.08 -35.24
CA LYS A 141 -60.35 -15.99 -36.69
C LYS A 141 -60.83 -17.32 -37.26
N GLU A 142 -60.37 -18.43 -36.68
CA GLU A 142 -60.77 -19.80 -37.02
C GLU A 142 -61.03 -20.58 -35.71
N PRO A 143 -61.95 -21.56 -35.68
CA PRO A 143 -62.37 -22.25 -34.46
C PRO A 143 -61.25 -22.90 -33.63
N SER A 144 -60.09 -23.17 -34.24
CA SER A 144 -58.98 -23.92 -33.65
C SER A 144 -57.71 -23.09 -33.42
N LYS A 145 -57.69 -21.79 -33.75
CA LYS A 145 -56.47 -20.96 -33.65
C LYS A 145 -56.77 -19.54 -33.16
N ALA A 146 -56.67 -19.35 -31.85
CA ALA A 146 -56.69 -18.03 -31.23
C ALA A 146 -55.33 -17.34 -31.41
N ARG A 147 -55.32 -16.10 -31.90
CA ARG A 147 -54.12 -15.26 -32.02
C ARG A 147 -54.08 -14.26 -30.87
N MET A 148 -52.97 -14.20 -30.15
CA MET A 148 -52.73 -13.14 -29.17
C MET A 148 -52.54 -11.80 -29.90
N LEU A 149 -53.32 -10.80 -29.53
CA LEU A 149 -53.27 -9.47 -30.13
C LEU A 149 -52.54 -8.46 -29.26
N PHE A 150 -52.80 -8.49 -27.95
CA PHE A 150 -52.40 -7.43 -27.05
C PHE A 150 -52.31 -7.91 -25.60
N ASP A 151 -51.39 -7.34 -24.83
CA ASP A 151 -51.29 -7.53 -23.38
C ASP A 151 -51.91 -6.32 -22.67
N VAL A 152 -53.09 -6.51 -22.09
CA VAL A 152 -53.93 -5.43 -21.57
C VAL A 152 -53.27 -4.73 -20.39
N LEU A 153 -52.61 -5.47 -19.51
CA LEU A 153 -51.99 -4.91 -18.31
C LEU A 153 -50.67 -4.19 -18.60
N SER A 154 -50.00 -4.50 -19.73
CA SER A 154 -48.77 -3.81 -20.13
C SER A 154 -48.93 -2.30 -20.38
N MET A 155 -50.17 -1.80 -20.48
CA MET A 155 -50.46 -0.37 -20.56
C MET A 155 -50.23 0.38 -19.23
N VAL A 156 -50.28 -0.33 -18.10
CA VAL A 156 -50.32 0.24 -16.74
C VAL A 156 -49.38 -0.47 -15.75
N MET A 157 -48.77 -1.57 -16.17
CA MET A 157 -47.76 -2.33 -15.43
C MET A 157 -46.53 -2.52 -16.31
N ASP A 158 -45.38 -2.09 -15.80
CA ASP A 158 -44.09 -2.39 -16.40
C ASP A 158 -43.67 -3.83 -16.07
N PHE A 159 -42.67 -4.35 -16.78
CA PHE A 159 -42.21 -5.73 -16.60
C PHE A 159 -41.87 -6.07 -15.13
N CYS A 160 -41.21 -5.17 -14.40
CA CYS A 160 -40.82 -5.40 -13.01
C CYS A 160 -41.99 -5.26 -12.00
N ASP A 161 -43.15 -4.76 -12.42
CA ASP A 161 -44.33 -4.65 -11.56
C ASP A 161 -45.01 -6.01 -11.36
N TYR A 162 -44.79 -6.96 -12.28
CA TYR A 162 -45.31 -8.30 -12.17
C TYR A 162 -44.55 -9.09 -11.10
N PRO A 163 -45.23 -9.64 -10.06
CA PRO A 163 -44.59 -10.43 -9.01
C PRO A 163 -43.84 -11.69 -9.52
N LEU A 164 -44.12 -12.10 -10.76
CA LEU A 164 -43.57 -13.28 -11.42
C LEU A 164 -42.40 -12.98 -12.38
N ALA A 165 -42.04 -11.71 -12.59
CA ALA A 165 -41.16 -11.28 -13.68
C ALA A 165 -39.76 -11.92 -13.69
N CYS A 166 -39.10 -11.93 -12.52
CA CYS A 166 -37.75 -12.47 -12.38
C CYS A 166 -37.65 -13.69 -11.46
N GLY A 167 -38.77 -14.28 -11.05
CA GLY A 167 -38.79 -15.48 -10.21
C GLY A 167 -38.08 -15.33 -8.86
N ASP A 168 -37.90 -16.45 -8.16
CA ASP A 168 -37.33 -16.51 -6.80
C ASP A 168 -35.90 -15.95 -6.78
N TYR A 169 -35.58 -15.14 -5.76
CA TYR A 169 -34.29 -14.44 -5.60
C TYR A 169 -33.94 -13.51 -6.77
N GLY A 170 -34.83 -13.26 -7.71
CA GLY A 170 -34.57 -12.40 -8.85
C GLY A 170 -34.44 -10.93 -8.47
N VAL A 171 -33.51 -10.23 -9.12
CA VAL A 171 -33.39 -8.77 -9.08
C VAL A 171 -33.76 -8.23 -10.46
N CYS A 172 -34.83 -7.45 -10.54
CA CYS A 172 -35.35 -6.82 -11.76
C CYS A 172 -34.81 -5.40 -11.90
N ASN A 173 -34.07 -5.13 -12.97
CA ASN A 173 -33.59 -3.80 -13.30
C ASN A 173 -33.99 -3.48 -14.74
N ASN A 174 -34.85 -2.46 -14.92
CA ASN A 174 -35.27 -1.96 -16.23
C ASN A 174 -35.70 -3.08 -17.21
N GLY A 175 -36.48 -4.05 -16.74
CA GLY A 175 -36.96 -5.18 -17.54
C GLY A 175 -35.98 -6.36 -17.65
N GLN A 176 -34.81 -6.29 -17.03
CA GLN A 176 -33.79 -7.35 -17.05
C GLN A 176 -33.68 -8.05 -15.70
N CYS A 177 -33.60 -9.39 -15.73
CA CYS A 177 -33.46 -10.21 -14.52
C CYS A 177 -32.00 -10.59 -14.26
N SER A 178 -31.56 -10.39 -13.02
CA SER A 178 -30.25 -10.79 -12.53
C SER A 178 -30.35 -11.52 -11.19
N CYS A 179 -29.24 -12.13 -10.75
CA CYS A 179 -29.16 -12.76 -9.43
C CYS A 179 -28.48 -11.84 -8.41
N PRO A 180 -28.79 -11.98 -7.10
CA PRO A 180 -28.25 -11.13 -6.03
C PRO A 180 -26.72 -11.13 -5.97
N SER A 181 -26.11 -12.27 -6.29
CA SER A 181 -24.67 -12.44 -6.34
C SER A 181 -24.32 -13.70 -7.13
N PHE A 182 -23.54 -13.56 -8.21
CA PHE A 182 -23.12 -14.70 -9.03
C PHE A 182 -22.14 -15.66 -8.33
N SER A 183 -21.55 -15.27 -7.19
CA SER A 183 -20.70 -16.18 -6.39
C SER A 183 -21.50 -17.12 -5.50
N HIS A 184 -22.75 -16.79 -5.21
CA HIS A 184 -23.60 -17.54 -4.28
C HIS A 184 -24.94 -17.99 -4.88
N PHE A 185 -25.31 -17.46 -6.05
CA PHE A 185 -26.51 -17.77 -6.79
C PHE A 185 -26.18 -18.01 -8.25
N ARG A 186 -26.99 -18.85 -8.90
CA ARG A 186 -26.98 -19.06 -10.35
C ARG A 186 -28.40 -18.97 -10.88
N PHE A 187 -28.55 -18.65 -12.17
CA PHE A 187 -29.86 -18.73 -12.80
C PHE A 187 -30.38 -20.16 -12.74
N GLN A 188 -31.68 -20.30 -12.54
CA GLN A 188 -32.32 -21.61 -12.59
C GLN A 188 -32.34 -22.16 -14.03
N ASN A 189 -32.41 -21.28 -15.01
CA ASN A 189 -32.26 -21.58 -16.42
C ASN A 189 -31.54 -20.43 -17.11
N ASP A 190 -30.28 -20.63 -17.52
CA ASP A 190 -29.46 -19.59 -18.14
C ASP A 190 -30.06 -19.06 -19.46
N ARG A 191 -30.92 -19.83 -20.13
CA ARG A 191 -31.61 -19.41 -21.36
C ARG A 191 -32.89 -18.62 -21.10
N LEU A 192 -33.39 -18.65 -19.88
CA LEU A 192 -34.62 -17.97 -19.48
C LEU A 192 -34.43 -17.29 -18.11
N PRO A 193 -33.72 -16.14 -18.05
CA PRO A 193 -33.39 -15.44 -16.81
C PRO A 193 -34.59 -15.10 -15.92
N GLY A 194 -35.78 -14.88 -16.52
CA GLY A 194 -37.04 -14.68 -15.79
C GLY A 194 -37.49 -15.89 -14.94
N SER A 195 -36.80 -17.03 -15.04
CA SER A 195 -37.06 -18.21 -14.20
C SER A 195 -36.60 -18.05 -12.75
N GLY A 196 -35.81 -17.01 -12.44
CA GLY A 196 -35.23 -16.78 -11.12
C GLY A 196 -33.90 -17.47 -10.88
N CYS A 197 -33.45 -17.34 -9.64
CA CYS A 197 -32.13 -17.70 -9.17
C CYS A 197 -32.20 -18.75 -8.07
N ILE A 198 -31.25 -19.68 -8.08
CA ILE A 198 -31.11 -20.70 -7.05
C ILE A 198 -29.80 -20.51 -6.30
N PRO A 199 -29.80 -20.64 -4.96
CA PRO A 199 -28.57 -20.58 -4.20
C PRO A 199 -27.67 -21.76 -4.59
N VAL A 200 -26.36 -21.52 -4.69
CA VAL A 200 -25.35 -22.54 -5.00
C VAL A 200 -25.25 -23.56 -3.85
N SER A 201 -25.47 -23.10 -2.62
CA SER A 201 -25.52 -23.93 -1.41
C SER A 201 -26.86 -23.73 -0.70
N ASN A 202 -27.57 -24.84 -0.45
CA ASN A 202 -28.80 -24.79 0.34
C ASN A 202 -28.51 -24.44 1.79
N ILE A 203 -29.30 -23.53 2.36
CA ILE A 203 -29.21 -23.11 3.77
C ILE A 203 -29.74 -24.24 4.65
N SER A 204 -28.88 -24.79 5.52
CA SER A 204 -29.23 -25.84 6.48
C SER A 204 -29.28 -25.32 7.92
N CYS A 205 -30.39 -25.57 8.63
CA CYS A 205 -30.52 -25.20 10.05
C CYS A 205 -29.42 -25.81 10.94
N ASN A 206 -28.90 -26.98 10.55
CA ASN A 206 -27.86 -27.69 11.30
C ASN A 206 -26.51 -26.95 11.29
N HIS A 207 -26.35 -25.99 10.38
CA HIS A 207 -25.12 -25.22 10.18
C HIS A 207 -25.39 -23.72 10.39
N ALA A 208 -26.24 -23.37 11.36
CA ALA A 208 -26.62 -21.98 11.60
C ALA A 208 -25.43 -21.04 11.89
N HIS A 209 -24.36 -21.57 12.47
CA HIS A 209 -23.09 -20.86 12.72
C HIS A 209 -22.30 -20.53 11.44
N GLU A 210 -22.69 -21.07 10.28
CA GLU A 210 -22.10 -20.79 8.98
C GLU A 210 -22.95 -19.81 8.14
N HIS A 211 -24.12 -19.40 8.65
CA HIS A 211 -24.98 -18.47 7.93
C HIS A 211 -24.38 -17.07 7.87
N GLN A 212 -24.49 -16.42 6.71
CA GLN A 212 -24.04 -15.05 6.46
C GLN A 212 -25.14 -14.30 5.70
N LEU A 213 -25.09 -12.97 5.75
CA LEU A 213 -26.02 -12.09 5.05
C LEU A 213 -25.25 -11.28 4.00
N ILE A 214 -25.71 -11.32 2.75
CA ILE A 214 -25.18 -10.50 1.65
C ILE A 214 -26.08 -9.26 1.51
N PRO A 215 -25.51 -8.04 1.52
CA PRO A 215 -26.28 -6.82 1.33
C PRO A 215 -26.67 -6.63 -0.14
N LEU A 216 -27.92 -6.21 -0.36
CA LEU A 216 -28.43 -5.62 -1.59
C LEU A 216 -28.90 -4.20 -1.22
N ASN A 217 -28.14 -3.21 -1.68
CA ASN A 217 -28.41 -1.81 -1.36
C ASN A 217 -29.36 -1.21 -2.40
N ASP A 218 -30.17 -0.24 -1.98
CA ASP A 218 -31.04 0.56 -2.85
C ASP A 218 -31.99 -0.27 -3.70
N VAL A 219 -32.61 -1.29 -3.09
CA VAL A 219 -33.65 -2.09 -3.74
C VAL A 219 -35.03 -1.71 -3.22
N SER A 220 -36.01 -1.98 -4.07
CA SER A 220 -37.43 -1.88 -3.79
C SER A 220 -38.04 -3.26 -3.71
N TYR A 221 -39.04 -3.38 -2.86
CA TYR A 221 -39.74 -4.63 -2.63
C TYR A 221 -41.11 -4.59 -3.30
N PHE A 222 -41.42 -5.60 -4.11
CA PHE A 222 -42.63 -5.61 -4.94
C PHE A 222 -43.93 -5.50 -4.14
N SER A 223 -43.97 -5.96 -2.88
CA SER A 223 -45.16 -5.88 -2.01
C SER A 223 -44.96 -4.96 -0.80
N TYR A 224 -45.19 -3.67 -0.99
CA TYR A 224 -45.15 -2.70 0.10
C TYR A 224 -46.26 -2.93 1.15
N SER A 225 -47.43 -3.40 0.74
CA SER A 225 -48.55 -3.74 1.64
C SER A 225 -48.18 -4.85 2.63
N LEU A 226 -47.47 -5.89 2.16
CA LEU A 226 -46.94 -6.94 3.03
C LEU A 226 -45.91 -6.37 4.02
N PHE A 227 -45.04 -5.48 3.53
CA PHE A 227 -44.07 -4.81 4.37
C PHE A 227 -44.76 -4.03 5.50
N LEU A 228 -45.71 -3.14 5.18
CA LEU A 228 -46.42 -2.37 6.20
C LEU A 228 -47.19 -3.23 7.20
N SER A 229 -47.79 -4.32 6.74
CA SER A 229 -48.63 -5.18 7.61
C SER A 229 -47.82 -6.10 8.53
N LYS A 230 -46.61 -6.51 8.13
CA LYS A 230 -45.81 -7.51 8.86
C LYS A 230 -44.50 -6.98 9.43
N ALA A 231 -44.03 -5.81 9.02
CA ALA A 231 -42.78 -5.25 9.53
C ALA A 231 -42.90 -4.86 11.00
N ILE A 232 -41.88 -5.21 11.78
CA ILE A 232 -41.76 -4.84 13.18
C ILE A 232 -41.11 -3.45 13.24
N SER A 233 -41.75 -2.51 13.93
CA SER A 233 -41.24 -1.15 14.13
C SER A 233 -40.28 -1.09 15.33
N GLY A 234 -39.31 -0.17 15.28
CA GLY A 234 -38.45 0.19 16.42
C GLY A 234 -37.19 -0.68 16.56
N SER A 235 -36.85 -1.47 15.54
CA SER A 235 -35.64 -2.29 15.52
C SER A 235 -34.50 -1.56 14.82
N SER A 236 -33.27 -1.73 15.29
CA SER A 236 -32.09 -1.28 14.54
C SER A 236 -31.77 -2.28 13.42
N GLN A 237 -31.08 -1.83 12.38
CA GLN A 237 -30.68 -2.69 11.26
C GLN A 237 -29.88 -3.92 11.73
N THR A 238 -28.97 -3.71 12.69
CA THR A 238 -28.14 -4.80 13.24
C THR A 238 -28.95 -5.86 13.99
N VAL A 239 -29.92 -5.43 14.80
CA VAL A 239 -30.83 -6.34 15.51
C VAL A 239 -31.71 -7.09 14.53
N CYS A 240 -32.23 -6.40 13.51
CA CYS A 240 -33.01 -7.01 12.44
C CYS A 240 -32.23 -8.10 11.68
N MET A 241 -30.98 -7.82 11.31
CA MET A 241 -30.08 -8.79 10.68
C MET A 241 -29.82 -10.00 11.59
N GLN A 242 -29.54 -9.76 12.87
CA GLN A 242 -29.26 -10.83 13.83
C GLN A 242 -30.46 -11.77 14.04
N SER A 243 -31.68 -11.22 14.09
CA SER A 243 -32.91 -12.01 14.19
C SER A 243 -33.05 -12.99 13.02
N CYS A 244 -32.73 -12.55 11.80
CA CYS A 244 -32.74 -13.44 10.64
C CYS A 244 -31.65 -14.50 10.70
N LEU A 245 -30.47 -14.20 11.22
CA LEU A 245 -29.40 -15.20 11.35
C LEU A 245 -29.81 -16.33 12.30
N LEU A 246 -30.50 -15.99 13.39
CA LEU A 246 -31.02 -16.92 14.40
C LEU A 246 -32.25 -17.71 13.93
N ASP A 247 -33.12 -17.12 13.11
CA ASP A 247 -34.27 -17.81 12.53
C ASP A 247 -33.86 -18.65 11.31
N CYS A 248 -34.02 -19.97 11.38
CA CYS A 248 -33.69 -20.84 10.25
C CYS A 248 -34.62 -20.67 9.04
N SER A 249 -35.87 -20.32 9.30
CA SER A 249 -36.87 -20.09 8.26
C SER A 249 -36.57 -18.81 7.50
N CYS A 250 -36.01 -17.79 8.16
CA CYS A 250 -35.63 -16.55 7.51
C CYS A 250 -34.59 -16.76 6.40
N LYS A 251 -34.87 -16.20 5.22
CA LYS A 251 -34.03 -16.21 4.03
C LYS A 251 -33.60 -14.82 3.61
N VAL A 252 -34.43 -13.80 3.85
CA VAL A 252 -34.15 -12.42 3.48
C VAL A 252 -34.60 -11.48 4.59
N VAL A 253 -33.83 -10.43 4.81
CA VAL A 253 -34.20 -9.29 5.64
C VAL A 253 -34.52 -8.11 4.74
N LEU A 254 -35.63 -7.43 5.02
CA LEU A 254 -35.93 -6.11 4.47
C LEU A 254 -35.94 -5.10 5.61
N PHE A 255 -35.21 -4.01 5.43
CA PHE A 255 -35.09 -2.96 6.42
C PHE A 255 -35.35 -1.58 5.80
N GLN A 256 -36.19 -0.78 6.45
CA GLN A 256 -36.44 0.62 6.07
C GLN A 256 -36.20 1.53 7.28
N ASN A 257 -35.31 2.50 7.14
CA ASN A 257 -35.00 3.43 8.22
C ASN A 257 -36.10 4.51 8.36
N TYR A 258 -36.33 5.02 9.57
CA TYR A 258 -37.26 6.13 9.83
C TYR A 258 -36.85 7.47 9.22
N GLY A 259 -35.60 7.60 8.75
CA GLY A 259 -35.07 8.78 8.08
C GLY A 259 -33.81 9.32 8.74
N PRO A 260 -33.26 10.46 8.26
CA PRO A 260 -32.06 11.04 8.83
C PRO A 260 -32.32 11.53 10.27
N GLY A 261 -31.73 10.83 11.26
CA GLY A 261 -31.77 11.20 12.67
C GLY A 261 -32.54 10.24 13.61
N GLY A 262 -33.11 9.15 13.10
CA GLY A 262 -33.73 8.11 13.92
C GLY A 262 -32.85 6.88 14.12
N ASP A 263 -32.72 6.39 15.36
CA ASP A 263 -31.92 5.19 15.71
C ASP A 263 -32.65 3.85 15.45
N GLY A 264 -33.64 3.82 14.55
CA GLY A 264 -34.46 2.65 14.30
C GLY A 264 -35.20 2.67 12.96
N GLY A 265 -35.83 1.54 12.64
CA GLY A 265 -36.59 1.38 11.41
C GLY A 265 -37.61 0.26 11.48
N TYR A 266 -38.20 -0.04 10.33
CA TYR A 266 -39.09 -1.15 10.09
C TYR A 266 -38.30 -2.36 9.60
N CYS A 267 -38.49 -3.51 10.26
CA CYS A 267 -37.80 -4.76 10.00
C CYS A 267 -38.78 -5.84 9.56
N LEU A 268 -38.59 -6.43 8.37
CA LEU A 268 -39.35 -7.58 7.89
C LEU A 268 -38.42 -8.76 7.60
N LEU A 269 -38.78 -9.94 8.14
CA LEU A 269 -38.11 -11.20 7.87
C LEU A 269 -38.94 -12.02 6.88
N LEU A 270 -38.34 -12.36 5.74
CA LEU A 270 -38.98 -13.17 4.70
C LEU A 270 -38.42 -14.59 4.76
N SER A 271 -39.31 -15.58 4.82
CA SER A 271 -38.97 -17.01 4.89
C SER A 271 -39.31 -17.78 3.61
N GLU A 272 -40.26 -17.29 2.82
CA GLU A 272 -40.70 -17.93 1.59
C GLU A 272 -39.86 -17.47 0.39
N GLN A 273 -39.29 -18.42 -0.34
CA GLN A 273 -38.44 -18.16 -1.51
C GLN A 273 -39.15 -17.36 -2.61
N LYS A 274 -40.46 -17.55 -2.73
CA LYS A 274 -41.33 -16.96 -3.75
C LYS A 274 -41.70 -15.50 -3.48
N LEU A 275 -41.46 -15.04 -2.26
CA LEU A 275 -41.66 -13.64 -1.87
C LEU A 275 -40.36 -12.83 -2.04
N ILE A 276 -39.39 -13.33 -2.81
CA ILE A 276 -38.07 -12.72 -2.92
C ILE A 276 -37.88 -12.22 -4.35
N LEU A 277 -38.49 -11.08 -4.64
CA LEU A 277 -38.29 -10.31 -5.86
C LEU A 277 -37.92 -8.88 -5.46
N PHE A 278 -36.85 -8.37 -6.05
CA PHE A 278 -36.36 -7.01 -5.79
C PHE A 278 -36.33 -6.21 -7.09
N ALA A 279 -36.57 -4.90 -7.00
CA ALA A 279 -36.42 -3.96 -8.11
C ALA A 279 -35.37 -2.90 -7.78
N GLU A 280 -34.48 -2.54 -8.70
CA GLU A 280 -33.36 -1.61 -8.43
C GLU A 280 -33.77 -0.12 -8.52
N ASP A 281 -34.93 0.20 -9.11
CA ASP A 281 -35.32 1.57 -9.45
C ASP A 281 -36.75 1.91 -8.96
N SER A 282 -36.95 2.11 -7.65
CA SER A 282 -38.23 2.65 -7.18
C SER A 282 -38.12 3.67 -6.04
N THR A 283 -39.23 4.38 -5.82
CA THR A 283 -39.39 5.46 -4.84
C THR A 283 -39.26 5.01 -3.39
N ASP A 284 -39.47 3.72 -3.10
CA ASP A 284 -39.37 3.14 -1.76
C ASP A 284 -38.04 2.40 -1.60
N ARG A 285 -37.09 3.04 -0.89
CA ARG A 285 -35.73 2.54 -0.69
C ARG A 285 -35.65 1.62 0.52
N PHE A 286 -35.40 0.33 0.28
CA PHE A 286 -35.12 -0.66 1.31
C PHE A 286 -33.67 -1.11 1.26
N SER A 287 -33.13 -1.46 2.43
CA SER A 287 -31.92 -2.26 2.53
C SER A 287 -32.33 -3.73 2.65
N ALA A 288 -32.01 -4.54 1.63
CA ALA A 288 -32.28 -5.96 1.66
C ALA A 288 -31.02 -6.76 1.99
N PHE A 289 -31.15 -7.85 2.75
CA PHE A 289 -30.03 -8.73 3.08
C PHE A 289 -30.43 -10.18 2.82
N VAL A 290 -29.72 -10.85 1.91
CA VAL A 290 -30.01 -12.23 1.52
C VAL A 290 -29.14 -13.18 2.33
N LYS A 291 -29.78 -14.11 3.05
CA LYS A 291 -29.10 -15.13 3.85
C LYS A 291 -28.52 -16.20 2.94
N ILE A 292 -27.28 -16.59 3.21
CA ILE A 292 -26.57 -17.66 2.54
C ILE A 292 -25.88 -18.57 3.57
N GLN A 293 -25.55 -19.79 3.19
CA GLN A 293 -24.66 -20.65 3.97
C GLN A 293 -23.23 -20.47 3.47
N GLY A 294 -22.34 -19.99 4.33
CA GLY A 294 -20.93 -19.87 4.02
C GLY A 294 -20.30 -21.24 3.88
N ASN A 295 -19.58 -21.49 2.77
CA ASN A 295 -18.94 -22.77 2.53
C ASN A 295 -17.67 -22.90 3.40
N ARG A 296 -17.81 -23.37 4.65
CA ARG A 296 -16.69 -23.56 5.58
C ARG A 296 -15.98 -24.92 5.37
N SER A 297 -16.64 -25.86 4.69
CA SER A 297 -16.17 -27.24 4.52
C SER A 297 -14.96 -27.37 3.57
N ASP A 298 -14.95 -26.62 2.46
CA ASP A 298 -13.82 -26.66 1.51
C ASP A 298 -12.61 -25.88 2.03
N LYS A 299 -12.82 -24.72 2.69
CA LYS A 299 -11.72 -23.98 3.33
C LYS A 299 -11.10 -24.76 4.49
N ARG A 300 -11.87 -25.44 5.35
CA ARG A 300 -11.32 -26.16 6.51
C ARG A 300 -10.66 -27.49 6.13
N ARG A 301 -11.17 -28.24 5.13
CA ARG A 301 -10.48 -29.44 4.61
C ARG A 301 -9.22 -29.12 3.83
N MET A 302 -9.22 -28.08 2.98
CA MET A 302 -7.98 -27.59 2.36
C MET A 302 -7.00 -27.08 3.39
N ILE A 303 -7.44 -26.30 4.38
CA ILE A 303 -6.56 -25.81 5.45
C ILE A 303 -6.03 -26.98 6.28
N ILE A 304 -6.80 -28.01 6.62
CA ILE A 304 -6.27 -29.14 7.42
C ILE A 304 -5.30 -30.02 6.62
N ILE A 305 -5.57 -30.31 5.34
CA ILE A 305 -4.66 -31.10 4.49
C ILE A 305 -3.40 -30.30 4.17
N VAL A 306 -3.53 -29.02 3.82
CA VAL A 306 -2.39 -28.13 3.55
C VAL A 306 -1.64 -27.82 4.85
N THR A 307 -2.29 -27.56 5.99
CA THR A 307 -1.56 -27.33 7.25
C THR A 307 -0.93 -28.61 7.79
N SER A 308 -1.51 -29.80 7.66
CA SER A 308 -0.85 -31.04 8.12
C SER A 308 0.34 -31.41 7.24
N THR A 309 0.21 -31.28 5.91
CA THR A 309 1.34 -31.52 5.00
C THR A 309 2.38 -30.41 5.07
N VAL A 310 1.99 -29.13 5.14
CA VAL A 310 2.91 -28.00 5.29
C VAL A 310 3.54 -27.99 6.68
N THR A 311 2.85 -28.31 7.78
CA THR A 311 3.51 -28.37 9.11
C THR A 311 4.43 -29.57 9.23
N SER A 312 4.08 -30.73 8.67
CA SER A 312 4.98 -31.89 8.64
C SER A 312 6.20 -31.65 7.72
N LEU A 313 5.97 -31.14 6.51
CA LEU A 313 7.05 -30.75 5.59
C LEU A 313 7.86 -29.56 6.11
N SER A 314 7.25 -28.61 6.82
CA SER A 314 7.94 -27.47 7.42
C SER A 314 8.66 -27.84 8.69
N LEU A 315 8.15 -28.73 9.54
CA LEU A 315 8.88 -29.21 10.72
C LEU A 315 10.05 -30.10 10.29
N THR A 316 9.87 -30.94 9.28
CA THR A 316 10.97 -31.71 8.70
C THR A 316 11.94 -30.81 7.94
N TRP A 317 11.48 -29.81 7.17
CA TRP A 317 12.37 -28.79 6.59
C TRP A 317 13.04 -27.93 7.64
N ILE A 318 12.40 -27.58 8.75
CA ILE A 318 12.98 -26.77 9.83
C ILE A 318 13.97 -27.61 10.61
N LEU A 319 13.74 -28.90 10.82
CA LEU A 319 14.71 -29.80 11.46
C LEU A 319 15.86 -30.12 10.52
N VAL A 320 15.60 -30.40 9.25
CA VAL A 320 16.63 -30.63 8.22
C VAL A 320 17.38 -29.36 7.93
N SER A 321 16.74 -28.19 7.83
CA SER A 321 17.41 -26.90 7.70
C SER A 321 18.06 -26.47 8.99
N ALA A 322 17.58 -26.81 10.19
CA ALA A 322 18.30 -26.54 11.43
C ALA A 322 19.51 -27.47 11.58
N VAL A 323 19.44 -28.73 11.12
CA VAL A 323 20.58 -29.64 11.07
C VAL A 323 21.55 -29.23 9.97
N ILE A 324 21.07 -28.87 8.79
CA ILE A 324 21.88 -28.33 7.68
C ILE A 324 22.44 -26.98 8.07
N TRP A 325 21.74 -26.09 8.76
CA TRP A 325 22.21 -24.78 9.19
C TRP A 325 23.11 -24.87 10.41
N LYS A 326 22.90 -25.85 11.30
CA LYS A 326 23.86 -26.17 12.37
C LYS A 326 25.12 -26.82 11.80
N LYS A 327 24.99 -27.65 10.76
CA LYS A 327 26.11 -28.24 10.01
C LYS A 327 26.81 -27.21 9.13
N PHE A 328 26.08 -26.33 8.42
CA PHE A 328 26.59 -25.21 7.64
C PHE A 328 27.21 -24.16 8.54
N LYS A 329 26.65 -23.87 9.72
CA LYS A 329 27.25 -22.94 10.67
C LYS A 329 28.54 -23.52 11.25
N ASN A 330 28.57 -24.80 11.60
CA ASN A 330 29.80 -25.47 12.01
C ASN A 330 30.83 -25.51 10.86
N ASP A 331 30.39 -25.84 9.65
CA ASP A 331 31.25 -25.98 8.47
C ASP A 331 31.71 -24.60 7.95
N GLN A 332 30.89 -23.55 8.05
CA GLN A 332 31.19 -22.17 7.63
C GLN A 332 32.05 -21.43 8.67
N ASP A 333 31.84 -21.67 9.97
CA ASP A 333 32.74 -21.19 11.02
C ASP A 333 34.13 -21.89 10.89
N GLN A 334 34.19 -23.16 10.45
CA GLN A 334 35.47 -23.83 10.14
C GLN A 334 36.07 -23.43 8.77
N LEU A 335 35.26 -23.09 7.77
CA LEU A 335 35.72 -22.74 6.42
C LEU A 335 36.26 -21.28 6.34
N LEU A 336 35.66 -20.34 7.08
CA LEU A 336 36.16 -18.95 7.16
C LEU A 336 37.49 -18.82 7.92
N ASP A 337 37.78 -19.74 8.83
CA ASP A 337 39.07 -19.81 9.54
C ASP A 337 40.21 -20.38 8.68
N SER A 338 39.89 -20.92 7.48
CA SER A 338 40.82 -21.70 6.65
C SER A 338 41.26 -21.01 5.34
N ILE A 339 40.75 -19.80 5.03
CA ILE A 339 41.11 -19.06 3.81
C ILE A 339 42.17 -17.98 4.15
N PRO A 340 43.39 -18.05 3.58
CA PRO A 340 44.38 -16.99 3.74
C PRO A 340 43.86 -15.66 3.19
N GLY A 341 43.90 -14.59 3.99
CA GLY A 341 43.50 -13.25 3.56
C GLY A 341 42.08 -12.82 3.96
N THR A 342 41.30 -13.64 4.68
CA THR A 342 40.07 -13.17 5.34
C THR A 342 40.32 -12.83 6.81
N PRO A 343 39.71 -11.76 7.36
CA PRO A 343 39.87 -11.41 8.76
C PRO A 343 39.41 -12.57 9.66
N LYS A 344 40.28 -13.01 10.58
CA LYS A 344 39.98 -14.11 11.50
C LYS A 344 38.91 -13.71 12.51
N ARG A 345 38.00 -14.64 12.82
CA ARG A 345 37.04 -14.43 13.90
C ARG A 345 37.68 -14.80 15.24
N PHE A 346 37.67 -13.87 16.18
CA PHE A 346 38.13 -14.08 17.54
C PHE A 346 36.95 -14.05 18.51
N SER A 347 37.04 -14.86 19.57
CA SER A 347 36.15 -14.74 20.72
C SER A 347 36.53 -13.55 21.59
N PHE A 348 35.56 -13.01 22.34
CA PHE A 348 35.84 -11.92 23.28
C PHE A 348 36.85 -12.35 24.35
N ASN A 349 36.77 -13.60 24.79
CA ASN A 349 37.69 -14.13 25.80
C ASN A 349 39.13 -14.22 25.27
N GLU A 350 39.34 -14.67 24.02
CA GLU A 350 40.66 -14.67 23.39
C GLU A 350 41.25 -13.26 23.33
N LEU A 351 40.48 -12.27 22.89
CA LEU A 351 40.96 -10.88 22.82
C LEU A 351 41.18 -10.27 24.21
N LYS A 352 40.35 -10.62 25.20
CA LYS A 352 40.55 -10.21 26.59
C LYS A 352 41.86 -10.77 27.15
N VAL A 353 42.20 -12.02 26.85
CA VAL A 353 43.49 -12.62 27.24
C VAL A 353 44.65 -11.98 26.47
N ALA A 354 44.52 -11.86 25.15
CA ALA A 354 45.55 -11.27 24.28
C ALA A 354 45.92 -9.83 24.66
N THR A 355 44.95 -9.06 25.17
CA THR A 355 45.15 -7.68 25.62
C THR A 355 45.45 -7.55 27.12
N SER A 356 45.69 -8.67 27.82
CA SER A 356 45.90 -8.67 29.29
C SER A 356 44.80 -7.92 30.05
N GLN A 357 43.54 -8.20 29.70
CA GLN A 357 42.34 -7.52 30.19
C GLN A 357 42.27 -6.03 29.81
N PHE A 358 42.69 -5.69 28.58
CA PHE A 358 42.69 -4.32 28.05
C PHE A 358 43.57 -3.36 28.88
N SER A 359 44.73 -3.82 29.34
CA SER A 359 45.57 -3.08 30.30
C SER A 359 46.34 -1.91 29.69
N VAL A 360 46.85 -2.06 28.47
CA VAL A 360 47.66 -1.03 27.79
C VAL A 360 46.81 -0.33 26.73
N LYS A 361 46.37 0.89 27.03
CA LYS A 361 45.60 1.74 26.11
C LYS A 361 46.54 2.49 25.18
N LEU A 362 46.38 2.30 23.87
CA LEU A 362 47.15 2.98 22.82
C LEU A 362 46.53 4.33 22.42
N GLY A 363 45.20 4.42 22.52
CA GLY A 363 44.45 5.63 22.18
C GLY A 363 42.98 5.55 22.55
N CYS A 364 42.32 6.71 22.52
CA CYS A 364 40.87 6.86 22.67
C CYS A 364 40.38 7.81 21.58
N GLY A 365 39.32 7.45 20.86
CA GLY A 365 38.67 8.33 19.89
C GLY A 365 37.16 8.33 20.04
N GLY A 366 36.46 9.06 19.16
CA GLY A 366 34.99 9.11 19.13
C GLY A 366 34.31 7.76 18.84
N PHE A 367 35.11 6.78 18.40
CA PHE A 367 34.68 5.44 17.98
C PHE A 367 35.12 4.35 18.96
N GLY A 368 35.61 4.73 20.15
CA GLY A 368 36.00 3.81 21.21
C GLY A 368 37.50 3.81 21.53
N SER A 369 37.93 2.77 22.23
CA SER A 369 39.27 2.66 22.83
C SER A 369 40.12 1.60 22.12
N VAL A 370 41.39 1.90 21.88
CA VAL A 370 42.35 0.97 21.24
C VAL A 370 43.35 0.46 22.26
N PHE A 371 43.58 -0.85 22.29
CA PHE A 371 44.45 -1.52 23.27
C PHE A 371 45.53 -2.33 22.57
N GLN A 372 46.71 -2.38 23.18
CA GLN A 372 47.77 -3.27 22.71
C GLN A 372 47.47 -4.70 23.14
N GLY A 373 47.75 -5.66 22.27
CA GLY A 373 47.66 -7.08 22.59
C GLY A 373 48.72 -7.90 21.88
N ARG A 374 48.72 -9.21 22.15
CA ARG A 374 49.61 -10.17 21.52
C ARG A 374 48.88 -11.48 21.22
N ILE A 375 49.00 -11.98 19.99
CA ILE A 375 48.47 -13.28 19.57
C ILE A 375 49.62 -14.10 19.00
N GLY A 376 49.97 -15.19 19.68
CA GLY A 376 51.21 -15.92 19.39
C GLY A 376 52.43 -15.01 19.50
N ASN A 377 53.19 -14.86 18.42
CA ASN A 377 54.35 -13.98 18.34
C ASN A 377 54.05 -12.58 17.80
N GLU A 378 52.84 -12.33 17.29
CA GLU A 378 52.48 -11.05 16.67
C GLU A 378 51.89 -10.07 17.69
N THR A 379 52.37 -8.82 17.66
CA THR A 379 51.74 -7.71 18.38
C THR A 379 50.59 -7.16 17.55
N ILE A 380 49.46 -6.90 18.23
CA ILE A 380 48.22 -6.45 17.59
C ILE A 380 47.67 -5.21 18.29
N ALA A 381 46.84 -4.46 17.58
CA ALA A 381 46.02 -3.39 18.14
C ALA A 381 44.55 -3.81 18.14
N VAL A 382 43.90 -3.81 19.30
CA VAL A 382 42.50 -4.19 19.46
C VAL A 382 41.67 -2.96 19.71
N LYS A 383 40.90 -2.53 18.70
CA LYS A 383 39.92 -1.45 18.80
C LYS A 383 38.62 -2.02 19.38
N ARG A 384 38.22 -1.54 20.55
CA ARG A 384 36.96 -1.86 21.20
C ARG A 384 35.98 -0.72 20.97
N LEU A 385 34.91 -0.99 20.23
CA LEU A 385 33.91 0.01 19.88
C LEU A 385 32.97 0.26 21.06
N GLU A 386 32.60 1.53 21.27
CA GLU A 386 31.73 1.99 22.35
C GLU A 386 30.45 2.60 21.74
N GLY A 387 29.28 2.46 22.40
CA GLY A 387 27.98 2.90 21.87
C GLY A 387 27.24 1.82 21.03
N VAL A 388 25.93 1.67 21.26
CA VAL A 388 25.15 0.54 20.70
C VAL A 388 24.84 0.70 19.20
N GLU A 389 24.30 1.85 18.79
CA GLU A 389 23.87 2.06 17.39
C GLU A 389 25.01 2.56 16.51
N GLN A 390 25.71 3.62 16.91
CA GLN A 390 26.81 4.20 16.15
C GLN A 390 28.00 3.22 16.01
N GLY A 391 28.40 2.55 17.09
CA GLY A 391 29.49 1.58 17.06
C GLY A 391 29.19 0.34 16.19
N MET A 392 27.91 0.00 15.96
CA MET A 392 27.55 -1.09 15.04
C MET A 392 27.71 -0.68 13.58
N GLU A 393 27.31 0.55 13.20
CA GLU A 393 27.50 1.03 11.83
C GLU A 393 28.98 1.09 11.44
N GLU A 394 29.82 1.58 12.35
CA GLU A 394 31.27 1.67 12.17
C GLU A 394 31.92 0.28 12.09
N PHE A 395 31.50 -0.63 12.98
CA PHE A 395 31.93 -2.03 12.93
C PHE A 395 31.67 -2.64 11.55
N LEU A 396 30.44 -2.48 11.03
CA LEU A 396 30.06 -3.04 9.74
C LEU A 396 30.78 -2.34 8.59
N ALA A 397 31.02 -1.03 8.67
CA ALA A 397 31.80 -0.30 7.68
C ALA A 397 33.22 -0.87 7.60
N GLU A 398 33.93 -0.98 8.72
CA GLU A 398 35.31 -1.49 8.77
C GLU A 398 35.40 -2.96 8.30
N VAL A 399 34.52 -3.85 8.79
CA VAL A 399 34.55 -5.26 8.36
C VAL A 399 34.25 -5.41 6.87
N LYS A 400 33.35 -4.60 6.30
CA LYS A 400 32.98 -4.69 4.89
C LYS A 400 34.03 -4.07 3.98
N THR A 401 34.65 -2.96 4.37
CA THR A 401 35.67 -2.27 3.55
C THR A 401 37.06 -2.86 3.78
N ILE A 402 37.72 -2.54 4.89
CA ILE A 402 39.11 -2.94 5.16
C ILE A 402 39.26 -4.45 5.37
N GLY A 403 38.18 -5.15 5.73
CA GLY A 403 38.18 -6.61 5.83
C GLY A 403 38.24 -7.35 4.49
N THR A 404 38.01 -6.69 3.36
CA THR A 404 38.00 -7.34 2.03
C THR A 404 39.12 -6.85 1.10
N ILE A 405 39.92 -5.88 1.54
CA ILE A 405 40.98 -5.25 0.73
C ILE A 405 42.33 -5.35 1.43
N HIS A 406 43.40 -5.48 0.65
CA HIS A 406 44.77 -5.58 1.15
C HIS A 406 45.67 -4.70 0.28
N HIS A 407 46.36 -3.75 0.90
CA HIS A 407 47.27 -2.85 0.20
C HIS A 407 48.38 -2.37 1.16
N LEU A 408 49.59 -2.13 0.64
CA LEU A 408 50.76 -1.80 1.47
C LEU A 408 50.59 -0.53 2.31
N ASN A 409 49.78 0.42 1.83
CA ASN A 409 49.54 1.70 2.49
C ASN A 409 48.18 1.77 3.23
N LEU A 410 47.54 0.64 3.52
CA LEU A 410 46.33 0.57 4.36
C LEU A 410 46.61 -0.36 5.55
N VAL A 411 46.14 0.01 6.74
CA VAL A 411 46.31 -0.81 7.95
C VAL A 411 45.46 -2.07 7.82
N ARG A 412 46.10 -3.23 7.92
CA ARG A 412 45.47 -4.53 7.74
C ARG A 412 44.57 -4.89 8.93
N LEU A 413 43.32 -5.21 8.63
CA LEU A 413 42.41 -5.85 9.59
C LEU A 413 42.78 -7.34 9.69
N VAL A 414 43.39 -7.72 10.81
CA VAL A 414 43.78 -9.10 11.15
C VAL A 414 42.54 -9.96 11.43
N GLY A 415 41.54 -9.36 12.08
CA GLY A 415 40.34 -10.08 12.50
C GLY A 415 39.35 -9.23 13.27
N PHE A 416 38.29 -9.85 13.76
CA PHE A 416 37.24 -9.17 14.51
C PHE A 416 36.59 -10.09 15.54
N CYS A 417 35.95 -9.49 16.54
CA CYS A 417 35.07 -10.16 17.49
C CYS A 417 33.67 -9.54 17.39
N ALA A 418 32.69 -10.37 17.07
CA ALA A 418 31.27 -10.04 17.06
C ALA A 418 30.51 -11.01 17.97
N GLU A 419 30.57 -10.76 19.29
CA GLU A 419 29.95 -11.61 20.31
C GLU A 419 29.02 -10.77 21.20
N ARG A 420 27.72 -11.09 21.23
CA ARG A 420 26.71 -10.36 22.03
C ARG A 420 26.82 -8.84 21.80
N SER A 421 27.05 -8.06 22.87
CA SER A 421 27.29 -6.61 22.84
C SER A 421 28.73 -6.21 22.54
N HIS A 422 29.67 -7.16 22.49
CA HIS A 422 31.08 -6.89 22.22
C HIS A 422 31.34 -6.82 20.71
N LYS A 423 31.85 -5.68 20.26
CA LYS A 423 32.32 -5.42 18.91
C LYS A 423 33.75 -4.93 18.99
N LEU A 424 34.68 -5.77 18.52
CA LEU A 424 36.11 -5.45 18.54
C LEU A 424 36.72 -5.75 17.18
N LEU A 425 37.68 -4.93 16.79
CA LEU A 425 38.43 -5.05 15.56
C LEU A 425 39.90 -5.21 15.90
N VAL A 426 40.57 -6.13 15.21
CA VAL A 426 41.96 -6.50 15.48
C VAL A 426 42.79 -6.08 14.27
N TYR A 427 43.74 -5.18 14.51
CA TYR A 427 44.61 -4.60 13.51
C TYR A 427 46.06 -5.04 13.72
N GLU A 428 46.86 -4.95 12.66
CA GLU A 428 48.30 -4.96 12.80
C GLU A 428 48.75 -3.80 13.70
N TYR A 429 49.78 -4.03 14.51
CA TYR A 429 50.29 -3.01 15.41
C TYR A 429 51.27 -2.07 14.69
N MET A 430 50.99 -0.76 14.75
CA MET A 430 51.81 0.30 14.17
C MET A 430 52.61 0.97 15.29
N SER A 431 53.87 0.60 15.44
CA SER A 431 54.69 0.88 16.64
C SER A 431 55.01 2.36 16.87
N ASN A 432 55.10 3.16 15.80
CA ASN A 432 55.33 4.61 15.90
C ASN A 432 54.02 5.41 16.05
N GLY A 433 52.87 4.75 16.11
CA GLY A 433 51.58 5.39 16.37
C GLY A 433 51.11 6.30 15.23
N SER A 434 50.31 7.31 15.58
CA SER A 434 49.69 8.24 14.63
C SER A 434 50.62 9.38 14.23
N LEU A 435 50.48 9.84 12.99
CA LEU A 435 51.32 10.86 12.36
C LEU A 435 51.25 12.22 13.06
N ASP A 436 50.12 12.55 13.69
CA ASP A 436 49.94 13.82 14.40
C ASP A 436 50.97 14.04 15.52
N LYS A 437 51.42 12.97 16.19
CA LYS A 437 52.48 13.02 17.21
C LYS A 437 53.85 13.38 16.63
N TRP A 438 54.07 13.11 15.35
CA TRP A 438 55.35 13.37 14.68
C TRP A 438 55.39 14.73 13.98
N ILE A 439 54.23 15.32 13.70
CA ILE A 439 54.12 16.64 13.07
C ILE A 439 53.97 17.73 14.14
N PHE A 440 53.17 17.50 15.18
CA PHE A 440 52.76 18.56 16.11
C PHE A 440 53.44 18.53 17.47
N ASP A 441 53.90 17.38 17.98
CA ASP A 441 54.61 17.33 19.25
C ASP A 441 56.09 17.71 19.04
N THR A 442 56.42 18.93 19.45
CA THR A 442 57.74 19.55 19.27
C THR A 442 58.78 19.02 20.26
N SER A 443 59.16 17.75 20.12
CA SER A 443 60.43 17.28 20.68
C SER A 443 61.54 17.42 19.62
N PRO A 444 62.58 18.25 19.85
CA PRO A 444 63.65 18.48 18.87
C PRO A 444 64.47 17.22 18.54
N VAL A 445 64.32 16.14 19.31
CA VAL A 445 64.99 14.85 19.09
C VAL A 445 64.21 13.96 18.10
N PHE A 446 62.92 14.24 17.85
CA PHE A 446 62.01 13.36 17.09
C PHE A 446 61.31 14.09 15.93
N SER A 447 62.08 14.78 15.07
CA SER A 447 61.53 15.43 13.87
C SER A 447 61.66 14.55 12.62
N LEU A 448 60.62 14.53 11.79
CA LEU A 448 60.66 13.82 10.50
C LEU A 448 61.47 14.62 9.47
N SER A 449 62.46 13.96 8.85
CA SER A 449 63.15 14.51 7.67
C SER A 449 62.17 14.74 6.52
N TRP A 450 62.52 15.65 5.62
CA TRP A 450 61.78 15.94 4.40
C TRP A 450 61.57 14.67 3.57
N LYS A 451 62.61 13.85 3.40
CA LYS A 451 62.52 12.57 2.70
C LYS A 451 61.45 11.66 3.31
N THR A 452 61.42 11.55 4.64
CA THR A 452 60.40 10.74 5.34
C THR A 452 59.00 11.36 5.18
N ARG A 453 58.85 12.69 5.31
CA ARG A 453 57.58 13.39 5.07
C ARG A 453 57.06 13.12 3.65
N ARG A 454 57.91 13.26 2.64
CA ARG A 454 57.59 12.99 1.23
C ARG A 454 57.16 11.55 1.01
N ASN A 455 57.85 10.58 1.62
CA ASN A 455 57.47 9.16 1.55
C ASN A 455 56.10 8.89 2.19
N ILE A 456 55.79 9.55 3.30
CA ILE A 456 54.48 9.45 3.97
C ILE A 456 53.37 10.06 3.09
N ILE A 457 53.59 11.25 2.51
CA ILE A 457 52.67 11.89 1.57
C ILE A 457 52.39 10.96 0.38
N MET A 458 53.45 10.36 -0.18
CA MET A 458 53.34 9.39 -1.27
C MET A 458 52.52 8.15 -0.87
N ALA A 459 52.80 7.58 0.30
CA ALA A 459 52.10 6.41 0.81
C ALA A 459 50.61 6.67 0.95
N ILE A 460 50.22 7.83 1.48
CA ILE A 460 48.82 8.24 1.59
C ILE A 460 48.19 8.38 0.19
N ALA A 461 48.89 9.04 -0.75
CA ALA A 461 48.40 9.21 -2.11
C ALA A 461 48.13 7.88 -2.82
N ARG A 462 49.07 6.93 -2.70
CA ARG A 462 48.91 5.55 -3.22
C ARG A 462 47.76 4.81 -2.55
N GLY A 463 47.64 4.90 -1.23
CA GLY A 463 46.53 4.31 -0.48
C GLY A 463 45.16 4.83 -0.94
N LEU A 464 45.01 6.15 -1.13
CA LEU A 464 43.77 6.75 -1.62
C LEU A 464 43.52 6.42 -3.10
N SER A 465 44.55 6.43 -3.95
CA SER A 465 44.45 6.01 -5.36
C SER A 465 43.86 4.60 -5.47
N TYR A 466 44.40 3.67 -4.68
CA TYR A 466 43.89 2.30 -4.63
C TYR A 466 42.39 2.25 -4.24
N LEU A 467 42.01 2.96 -3.17
CA LEU A 467 40.62 3.01 -2.69
C LEU A 467 39.65 3.61 -3.71
N HIS A 468 40.07 4.67 -4.40
CA HIS A 468 39.22 5.47 -5.29
C HIS A 468 39.10 4.87 -6.69
N GLU A 469 40.15 4.24 -7.18
CA GLU A 469 40.32 3.94 -8.61
C GLU A 469 40.53 2.45 -8.91
N GLU A 470 41.16 1.69 -8.01
CA GLU A 470 41.55 0.29 -8.25
C GLU A 470 40.60 -0.73 -7.59
N CYS A 471 40.00 -0.39 -6.46
CA CYS A 471 38.99 -1.22 -5.82
C CYS A 471 37.77 -1.47 -6.73
N LYS A 472 37.17 -2.67 -6.62
CA LYS A 472 35.98 -3.07 -7.40
C LYS A 472 34.86 -2.03 -7.29
N GLU A 473 34.51 -1.68 -6.06
CA GLU A 473 33.66 -0.53 -5.75
C GLU A 473 34.57 0.63 -5.35
N LYS A 474 34.19 1.87 -5.71
CA LYS A 474 34.93 3.05 -5.29
C LYS A 474 34.72 3.26 -3.80
N ILE A 475 35.77 3.43 -3.01
CA ILE A 475 35.69 3.59 -1.56
C ILE A 475 36.12 5.00 -1.17
N ALA A 476 35.21 5.80 -0.63
CA ALA A 476 35.55 7.07 0.01
C ALA A 476 35.83 6.84 1.51
N HIS A 477 36.97 7.32 2.01
CA HIS A 477 37.41 7.16 3.40
C HIS A 477 36.66 8.08 4.36
N LEU A 478 36.46 9.34 3.96
CA LEU A 478 35.71 10.41 4.63
C LEU A 478 36.26 10.92 5.97
N ASP A 479 37.35 10.34 6.47
CA ASP A 479 38.03 10.81 7.69
C ASP A 479 39.56 10.83 7.57
N ILE A 480 40.07 11.42 6.48
CA ILE A 480 41.52 11.59 6.27
C ILE A 480 42.02 12.74 7.15
N LYS A 481 42.93 12.41 8.08
CA LYS A 481 43.56 13.33 9.03
C LYS A 481 44.82 12.70 9.63
N PRO A 482 45.75 13.47 10.22
CA PRO A 482 46.99 12.94 10.77
C PRO A 482 46.81 11.88 11.88
N GLN A 483 45.70 11.93 12.64
CA GLN A 483 45.39 10.94 13.67
C GLN A 483 45.08 9.55 13.07
N ASN A 484 44.58 9.50 11.84
CA ASN A 484 44.17 8.26 11.17
C ASN A 484 45.25 7.75 10.20
N ILE A 485 46.42 8.39 10.15
CA ILE A 485 47.59 7.93 9.41
C ILE A 485 48.55 7.34 10.42
N LEU A 486 48.74 6.02 10.39
CA LEU A 486 49.61 5.32 11.32
C LEU A 486 50.96 4.99 10.69
N VAL A 487 51.98 4.93 11.52
CA VAL A 487 53.38 4.80 11.11
C VAL A 487 54.00 3.58 11.79
N ASP A 488 54.67 2.73 11.01
CA ASP A 488 55.38 1.55 11.52
C ASP A 488 56.82 1.91 11.95
N GLU A 489 57.56 0.92 12.45
CA GLU A 489 58.95 1.07 12.92
C GLU A 489 59.93 1.60 11.86
N ASN A 490 59.61 1.39 10.58
CA ASN A 490 60.42 1.82 9.44
C ASN A 490 59.93 3.14 8.83
N PHE A 491 59.00 3.82 9.51
CA PHE A 491 58.34 5.03 9.05
C PHE A 491 57.51 4.86 7.77
N ASN A 492 57.03 3.65 7.48
CA ASN A 492 56.03 3.46 6.44
C ASN A 492 54.66 3.88 6.96
N ALA A 493 53.98 4.74 6.21
CA ALA A 493 52.64 5.20 6.55
C ALA A 493 51.55 4.30 5.96
N LYS A 494 50.50 4.11 6.76
CA LYS A 494 49.29 3.40 6.38
C LYS A 494 48.04 4.15 6.83
N LEU A 495 47.03 4.19 5.98
CA LEU A 495 45.70 4.72 6.31
C LEU A 495 44.94 3.76 7.21
N SER A 496 44.30 4.31 8.23
CA SER A 496 43.53 3.57 9.23
C SER A 496 42.18 4.23 9.50
N ASP A 497 41.35 3.58 10.30
CA ASP A 497 40.04 4.07 10.75
C ASP A 497 38.99 4.24 9.63
N PHE A 498 38.54 3.10 9.12
CA PHE A 498 37.53 3.02 8.06
C PHE A 498 36.08 3.09 8.58
N GLY A 499 35.87 3.48 9.85
CA GLY A 499 34.54 3.50 10.48
C GLY A 499 33.53 4.42 9.78
N LEU A 500 34.02 5.47 9.09
CA LEU A 500 33.19 6.39 8.32
C LEU A 500 33.15 6.09 6.81
N SER A 501 33.89 5.08 6.35
CA SER A 501 34.06 4.79 4.92
C SER A 501 32.75 4.41 4.22
N LYS A 502 32.65 4.74 2.93
CA LYS A 502 31.49 4.45 2.09
C LYS A 502 31.90 3.86 0.75
N MET A 503 31.26 2.76 0.37
CA MET A 503 31.34 2.19 -0.98
C MET A 503 30.36 2.93 -1.89
N ILE A 504 30.85 3.33 -3.06
CA ILE A 504 30.14 4.04 -4.11
C ILE A 504 30.18 3.14 -5.34
N ASN A 505 29.00 2.69 -5.78
CA ASN A 505 28.92 1.91 -7.01
C ASN A 505 29.36 2.77 -8.19
N ARG A 506 30.13 2.21 -9.13
CA ARG A 506 30.71 2.98 -10.25
C ARG A 506 29.64 3.54 -11.21
N ASP A 507 28.45 2.95 -11.24
CA ASP A 507 27.27 3.41 -11.99
C ASP A 507 26.49 4.53 -11.28
N GLN A 508 26.71 4.72 -9.98
CA GLN A 508 26.13 5.79 -9.16
C GLN A 508 27.20 6.87 -8.94
N SER A 509 27.01 8.04 -9.54
CA SER A 509 28.01 9.12 -9.43
C SER A 509 28.13 9.74 -8.03
N LYS A 510 27.17 9.51 -7.11
CA LYS A 510 27.01 10.24 -5.84
C LYS A 510 26.28 9.42 -4.77
N VAL A 511 26.65 9.59 -3.49
CA VAL A 511 25.95 9.01 -2.34
C VAL A 511 25.43 10.13 -1.42
N MET A 512 24.17 10.02 -0.99
CA MET A 512 23.57 10.89 0.04
C MET A 512 23.90 10.31 1.42
N THR A 513 24.56 11.07 2.28
CA THR A 513 24.89 10.64 3.65
C THR A 513 24.73 11.78 4.65
N ARG A 514 24.54 11.44 5.93
CA ARG A 514 24.55 12.43 7.03
C ARG A 514 25.94 13.06 7.12
N MET A 515 26.03 14.33 7.49
CA MET A 515 27.31 15.00 7.71
C MET A 515 28.13 14.22 8.75
N ARG A 516 29.29 13.69 8.35
CA ARG A 516 30.21 12.86 9.15
C ARG A 516 31.65 13.24 8.78
N GLY A 517 32.58 13.12 9.72
CA GLY A 517 33.99 13.47 9.52
C GLY A 517 34.48 14.53 10.50
N THR A 518 35.78 14.79 10.49
CA THR A 518 36.44 15.65 11.49
C THR A 518 36.42 17.13 11.07
N ARG A 519 35.92 18.01 11.94
CA ARG A 519 35.97 19.47 11.76
C ARG A 519 37.40 19.92 11.46
N GLY A 520 37.54 20.82 10.48
CA GLY A 520 38.85 21.27 10.01
C GLY A 520 39.41 20.45 8.84
N TYR A 521 38.86 19.27 8.54
CA TYR A 521 39.26 18.46 7.37
C TYR A 521 38.13 18.29 6.35
N LEU A 522 36.92 18.73 6.69
CA LEU A 522 35.74 18.65 5.83
C LEU A 522 35.87 19.56 4.61
N ALA A 523 35.67 18.99 3.43
CA ALA A 523 35.59 19.72 2.17
C ALA A 523 34.37 20.68 2.13
N PRO A 524 34.43 21.81 1.39
CA PRO A 524 33.34 22.80 1.36
C PRO A 524 31.98 22.24 0.90
N GLU A 525 31.97 21.22 0.03
CA GLU A 525 30.76 20.60 -0.48
C GLU A 525 29.96 19.78 0.55
N TRP A 526 30.50 19.56 1.77
CA TRP A 526 29.76 18.91 2.86
C TRP A 526 28.51 19.68 3.31
N LEU A 527 28.40 20.97 2.97
CA LEU A 527 27.20 21.78 3.16
C LEU A 527 26.13 21.52 2.08
N GLY A 528 26.51 20.87 0.98
CA GLY A 528 25.60 20.40 -0.07
C GLY A 528 25.08 18.99 0.19
N SER A 529 24.32 18.46 -0.76
CA SER A 529 23.66 17.15 -0.65
C SER A 529 24.41 15.98 -1.29
N LYS A 530 25.65 16.20 -1.77
CA LYS A 530 26.35 15.27 -2.68
C LYS A 530 27.82 15.14 -2.33
N ILE A 531 28.19 14.01 -1.70
CA ILE A 531 29.58 13.70 -1.32
C ILE A 531 30.16 12.65 -2.28
N THR A 532 31.42 12.82 -2.65
CA THR A 532 32.19 11.94 -3.56
C THR A 532 33.57 11.69 -2.97
N GLU A 533 34.36 10.82 -3.59
CA GLU A 533 35.76 10.57 -3.22
C GLU A 533 36.64 11.82 -3.25
N LYS A 534 36.22 12.86 -3.99
CA LYS A 534 36.91 14.16 -4.03
C LYS A 534 36.99 14.85 -2.67
N ALA A 535 36.13 14.47 -1.72
CA ALA A 535 36.21 14.96 -0.33
C ALA A 535 37.53 14.51 0.34
N ASP A 536 37.96 13.26 0.12
CA ASP A 536 39.22 12.74 0.69
C ASP A 536 40.42 13.47 0.10
N ILE A 537 40.35 13.87 -1.17
CA ILE A 537 41.43 14.61 -1.86
C ILE A 537 41.62 15.98 -1.20
N TYR A 538 40.53 16.67 -0.86
CA TYR A 538 40.60 17.92 -0.12
C TYR A 538 41.22 17.72 1.27
N SER A 539 40.75 16.73 2.03
CA SER A 539 41.30 16.40 3.34
C SER A 539 42.79 16.02 3.28
N PHE A 540 43.21 15.30 2.23
CA PHE A 540 44.62 15.00 1.96
C PHE A 540 45.44 16.27 1.70
N GLY A 541 44.91 17.22 0.93
CA GLY A 541 45.54 18.52 0.73
C GLY A 541 45.80 19.27 2.04
N ILE A 542 44.86 19.19 3.00
CA ILE A 542 45.05 19.75 4.34
C ILE A 542 46.20 19.05 5.07
N VAL A 543 46.23 17.72 5.08
CA VAL A 543 47.32 16.94 5.70
C VAL A 543 48.68 17.31 5.12
N MET A 544 48.79 17.49 3.79
CA MET A 544 50.04 17.93 3.16
C MET A 544 50.50 19.30 3.67
N ILE A 545 49.57 20.26 3.80
CA ILE A 545 49.88 21.59 4.31
C ILE A 545 50.30 21.53 5.79
N GLU A 546 49.62 20.75 6.61
CA GLU A 546 50.01 20.52 8.01
C GLU A 546 51.40 19.90 8.12
N MET A 547 51.74 18.95 7.23
CA MET A 547 53.07 18.34 7.14
C MET A 547 54.16 19.32 6.69
N ILE A 548 53.86 20.31 5.86
CA ILE A 548 54.86 21.30 5.42
C ILE A 548 55.02 22.42 6.46
N CYS A 549 53.93 22.83 7.09
CA CYS A 549 53.92 23.94 8.05
C CYS A 549 54.28 23.51 9.48
N GLY A 550 54.21 22.21 9.79
CA GLY A 550 54.44 21.70 11.16
C GLY A 550 53.37 22.18 12.15
N ARG A 551 52.17 22.54 11.66
CA ARG A 551 51.12 23.20 12.46
C ARG A 551 49.74 22.64 12.12
N ARG A 552 48.85 22.55 13.11
CA ARG A 552 47.47 22.11 12.95
C ARG A 552 46.67 23.10 12.10
N ASN A 553 45.74 22.60 11.29
CA ASN A 553 44.89 23.44 10.46
C ASN A 553 43.97 24.35 11.28
N LEU A 554 43.39 23.80 12.36
CA LEU A 554 42.65 24.54 13.37
C LEU A 554 43.50 24.58 14.64
N ASP A 555 44.04 25.76 14.93
CA ASP A 555 44.91 25.95 16.09
C ASP A 555 44.50 27.23 16.83
N GLU A 556 43.68 27.04 17.86
CA GLU A 556 43.12 28.11 18.71
C GLU A 556 44.18 28.80 19.58
N SER A 557 45.40 28.26 19.68
CA SER A 557 46.48 28.89 20.44
C SER A 557 47.09 30.11 19.72
N GLN A 558 46.68 30.35 18.48
CA GLN A 558 47.26 31.36 17.60
C GLN A 558 46.38 32.61 17.51
N PRO A 559 46.94 33.77 17.10
CA PRO A 559 46.16 34.98 16.91
C PRO A 559 45.00 34.77 15.94
N GLU A 560 43.93 35.55 16.06
CA GLU A 560 42.68 35.40 15.31
C GLU A 560 42.88 35.25 13.79
N GLN A 561 43.83 36.01 13.21
CA GLN A 561 44.18 35.95 11.79
C GLN A 561 44.93 34.67 11.39
N GLY A 562 45.54 34.00 12.36
CA GLY A 562 46.33 32.79 12.18
C GLY A 562 45.58 31.50 12.47
N ILE A 563 44.42 31.53 13.17
CA ILE A 563 43.72 30.32 13.68
C ILE A 563 43.50 29.24 12.61
N HIS A 564 43.14 29.65 11.39
CA HIS A 564 42.86 28.74 10.27
C HIS A 564 44.00 28.72 9.24
N LEU A 565 44.76 27.62 9.20
CA LEU A 565 45.96 27.49 8.37
C LEU A 565 45.65 27.61 6.87
N ILE A 566 44.53 27.05 6.39
CA ILE A 566 44.16 27.17 4.98
C ILE A 566 43.80 28.62 4.59
N THR A 567 43.31 29.43 5.53
CA THR A 567 43.05 30.87 5.27
C THR A 567 44.36 31.62 5.11
N LEU A 568 45.34 31.33 5.97
CA LEU A 568 46.68 31.90 5.89
C LEU A 568 47.42 31.45 4.62
N LEU A 569 47.26 30.18 4.23
CA LEU A 569 47.76 29.65 2.95
C LEU A 569 47.21 30.46 1.78
N GLN A 570 45.91 30.72 1.75
CA GLN A 570 45.27 31.50 0.70
C GLN A 570 45.83 32.93 0.62
N GLU A 571 46.02 33.59 1.77
CA GLU A 571 46.60 34.93 1.85
C GLU A 571 48.04 34.96 1.32
N LYS A 572 48.89 34.07 1.83
CA LYS A 572 50.30 33.98 1.44
C LYS A 572 50.50 33.54 0.00
N ALA A 573 49.60 32.72 -0.55
CA ALA A 573 49.58 32.38 -1.96
C ALA A 573 49.32 33.61 -2.84
N ARG A 574 48.41 34.50 -2.43
CA ARG A 574 48.06 35.73 -3.18
C ARG A 574 49.15 36.79 -3.09
N SER A 575 49.86 36.87 -1.96
CA SER A 575 50.97 37.82 -1.78
C SER A 575 52.32 37.31 -2.29
N GLY A 576 52.40 36.08 -2.82
CA GLY A 576 53.64 35.48 -3.31
C GLY A 576 54.63 35.09 -2.20
N GLN A 577 54.13 34.87 -0.98
CA GLN A 577 54.92 34.64 0.24
C GLN A 577 54.76 33.22 0.81
N LEU A 578 54.55 32.22 -0.05
CA LEU A 578 54.30 30.84 0.38
C LEU A 578 55.46 30.23 1.19
N SER A 579 56.70 30.64 0.92
CA SER A 579 57.89 30.19 1.67
C SER A 579 57.81 30.51 3.17
N ASP A 580 57.07 31.55 3.55
CA ASP A 580 56.89 31.95 4.96
C ASP A 580 56.14 30.89 5.77
N LEU A 581 55.42 29.98 5.11
CA LEU A 581 54.63 28.94 5.75
C LEU A 581 55.41 27.66 6.02
N VAL A 582 56.58 27.48 5.38
CA VAL A 582 57.40 26.30 5.61
C VAL A 582 57.89 26.32 7.05
N ASP A 583 57.76 25.19 7.75
CA ASP A 583 58.14 25.06 9.16
C ASP A 583 59.55 25.58 9.41
N SER A 584 59.63 26.72 10.09
CA SER A 584 60.88 27.42 10.35
C SER A 584 61.85 26.62 11.22
N SER A 585 61.35 25.62 11.97
CA SER A 585 62.15 24.74 12.83
C SER A 585 62.87 23.63 12.05
N SER A 586 62.48 23.37 10.80
CA SER A 586 63.08 22.32 9.96
C SER A 586 64.11 22.89 8.98
N ASN A 587 65.40 22.81 9.35
CA ASN A 587 66.49 23.18 8.44
C ASN A 587 66.58 22.27 7.20
N ASP A 588 66.15 21.01 7.32
CA ASP A 588 66.12 20.04 6.24
C ASP A 588 65.13 20.44 5.13
N MET A 589 63.93 20.90 5.49
CA MET A 589 62.96 21.40 4.50
C MET A 589 63.43 22.68 3.81
N LYS A 590 64.19 23.54 4.49
CA LYS A 590 64.81 24.72 3.86
C LYS A 590 65.87 24.32 2.84
N PHE A 591 66.60 23.24 3.07
CA PHE A 591 67.57 22.70 2.11
C PHE A 591 66.87 22.14 0.86
N HIS A 592 65.68 21.55 1.02
CA HIS A 592 64.85 21.01 -0.06
C HIS A 592 63.71 21.94 -0.51
N VAL A 593 63.91 23.27 -0.43
CA VAL A 593 62.83 24.25 -0.60
C VAL A 593 62.10 24.14 -1.95
N GLU A 594 62.78 23.81 -3.05
CA GLU A 594 62.14 23.66 -4.36
C GLU A 594 61.11 22.52 -4.36
N GLU A 595 61.48 21.34 -3.88
CA GLU A 595 60.59 20.18 -3.74
C GLU A 595 59.44 20.45 -2.75
N VAL A 596 59.73 21.16 -1.66
CA VAL A 596 58.72 21.57 -0.68
C VAL A 596 57.68 22.49 -1.32
N MET A 597 58.14 23.46 -2.11
CA MET A 597 57.29 24.42 -2.81
C MET A 597 56.44 23.75 -3.89
N GLU A 598 56.98 22.78 -4.62
CA GLU A 598 56.21 21.96 -5.56
C GLU A 598 55.14 21.13 -4.85
N THR A 599 55.50 20.50 -3.73
CA THR A 599 54.56 19.72 -2.92
C THR A 599 53.46 20.61 -2.34
N MET A 600 53.77 21.85 -1.95
CA MET A 600 52.79 22.83 -1.48
C MET A 600 51.83 23.24 -2.60
N LYS A 601 52.31 23.46 -3.82
CA LYS A 601 51.47 23.73 -5.00
C LYS A 601 50.55 22.54 -5.32
N LEU A 602 51.04 21.31 -5.19
CA LEU A 602 50.22 20.11 -5.36
C LEU A 602 49.11 20.04 -4.31
N ALA A 603 49.42 20.37 -3.05
CA ALA A 603 48.40 20.45 -2.00
C ALA A 603 47.33 21.51 -2.31
N MET A 604 47.72 22.68 -2.84
CA MET A 604 46.79 23.72 -3.30
C MET A 604 45.86 23.24 -4.44
N TRP A 605 46.35 22.34 -5.31
CA TRP A 605 45.51 21.73 -6.34
C TRP A 605 44.46 20.77 -5.74
N CYS A 606 44.83 20.03 -4.69
CA CYS A 606 43.91 19.20 -3.93
C CYS A 606 42.84 20.01 -3.17
N LEU A 607 43.16 21.25 -2.78
CA LEU A 607 42.32 22.12 -1.95
C LEU A 607 41.30 22.97 -2.72
N GLN A 608 41.15 22.78 -4.03
CA GLN A 608 40.19 23.56 -4.82
C GLN A 608 38.77 23.47 -4.26
N VAL A 609 38.08 24.61 -4.13
CA VAL A 609 36.69 24.66 -3.61
C VAL A 609 35.75 23.82 -4.48
N ASP A 610 35.88 23.94 -5.80
CA ASP A 610 35.15 23.09 -6.74
C ASP A 610 35.80 21.69 -6.81
N SER A 611 35.06 20.67 -6.36
CA SER A 611 35.51 19.28 -6.32
C SER A 611 35.81 18.69 -7.71
N SER A 612 35.23 19.25 -8.78
CA SER A 612 35.50 18.83 -10.15
C SER A 612 36.92 19.21 -10.61
N ARG A 613 37.48 20.30 -10.05
CA ARG A 613 38.81 20.81 -10.38
C ARG A 613 39.95 20.13 -9.62
N ARG A 614 39.63 19.37 -8.57
CA ARG A 614 40.61 18.57 -7.83
C ARG A 614 41.11 17.41 -8.71
N PRO A 615 42.41 17.08 -8.69
CA PRO A 615 42.97 16.00 -9.48
C PRO A 615 42.42 14.63 -9.05
N LEU A 616 42.70 13.58 -9.84
CA LEU A 616 42.57 12.19 -9.38
C LEU A 616 43.74 11.85 -8.45
N MET A 617 43.55 10.90 -7.54
CA MET A 617 44.62 10.51 -6.63
C MET A 617 45.76 9.79 -7.34
N SER A 618 45.47 9.05 -8.41
CA SER A 618 46.49 8.48 -9.30
C SER A 618 47.32 9.57 -10.00
N THR A 619 46.73 10.70 -10.37
CA THR A 619 47.45 11.86 -10.92
C THR A 619 48.38 12.48 -9.87
N VAL A 620 47.87 12.66 -8.64
CA VAL A 620 48.66 13.17 -7.51
C VAL A 620 49.86 12.27 -7.22
N ALA A 621 49.66 10.94 -7.20
CA ALA A 621 50.74 9.97 -7.00
C ALA A 621 51.82 10.09 -8.10
N LYS A 622 51.43 10.15 -9.38
CA LYS A 622 52.37 10.29 -10.51
C LYS A 622 53.18 11.59 -10.46
N VAL A 623 52.55 12.71 -10.07
CA VAL A 623 53.26 13.98 -9.89
C VAL A 623 54.30 13.87 -8.77
N LEU A 624 53.93 13.27 -7.63
CA LEU A 624 54.87 13.03 -6.55
C LEU A 624 55.99 12.06 -6.97
N GLU A 625 55.74 11.15 -7.90
CA GLU A 625 56.75 10.19 -8.41
C GLU A 625 57.70 10.82 -9.43
N GLY A 626 57.38 12.03 -9.92
CA GLY A 626 58.13 12.71 -10.97
C GLY A 626 57.82 12.19 -12.37
N GLU A 627 56.76 11.39 -12.53
CA GLU A 627 56.32 10.85 -13.82
C GLU A 627 55.47 11.83 -14.62
N MET A 628 54.94 12.87 -13.95
CA MET A 628 54.08 13.89 -14.55
C MET A 628 54.37 15.27 -13.94
N ASN A 629 54.33 16.31 -14.78
CA ASN A 629 54.43 17.69 -14.32
C ASN A 629 53.04 18.29 -14.08
N MET A 630 52.92 19.26 -13.18
CA MET A 630 51.69 20.03 -13.02
C MET A 630 51.58 21.06 -14.15
N ASP A 631 50.56 20.92 -15.01
CA ASP A 631 50.41 21.72 -16.23
C ASP A 631 49.92 23.17 -16.00
N ALA A 632 49.42 23.52 -14.80
CA ALA A 632 49.01 24.88 -14.47
C ALA A 632 49.09 25.16 -12.95
N THR A 633 49.42 26.40 -12.57
CA THR A 633 49.35 26.87 -11.18
C THR A 633 47.89 26.91 -10.71
N PRO A 634 47.51 26.20 -9.63
CA PRO A 634 46.12 26.17 -9.16
C PRO A 634 45.62 27.56 -8.72
N ASP A 635 44.32 27.82 -8.86
CA ASP A 635 43.72 29.05 -8.34
C ASP A 635 43.88 29.13 -6.82
N CYS A 636 44.23 30.31 -6.31
CA CYS A 636 44.43 30.58 -4.88
C CYS A 636 43.09 30.86 -4.15
N ILE A 637 42.06 30.03 -4.38
CA ILE A 637 40.78 30.09 -3.68
C ILE A 637 40.51 28.71 -3.07
N PHE A 638 40.65 28.61 -1.76
CA PHE A 638 40.52 27.37 -0.99
C PHE A 638 39.39 27.45 0.04
N VAL A 639 38.93 28.67 0.37
CA VAL A 639 37.81 28.91 1.30
C VAL A 639 36.62 29.47 0.51
N ALA A 640 35.42 28.88 0.70
CA ALA A 640 34.20 29.37 0.08
C ALA A 640 33.77 30.73 0.68
N SER A 641 33.54 31.73 -0.18
CA SER A 641 32.98 33.02 0.25
C SER A 641 31.46 32.94 0.26
N PHE A 642 30.83 33.03 1.43
CA PHE A 642 29.38 33.20 1.55
C PHE A 642 29.02 34.68 1.36
N GLY A 643 29.17 35.18 0.13
CA GLY A 643 28.74 36.51 -0.26
C GLY A 643 27.23 36.54 -0.50
N SER A 644 26.53 37.40 0.23
CA SER A 644 25.11 37.71 -0.01
C SER A 644 24.93 38.28 -1.42
N SER A 645 24.28 37.53 -2.30
CA SER A 645 23.80 38.06 -3.57
C SER A 645 22.38 37.55 -3.84
N ASN A 646 21.40 38.26 -3.29
CA ASN A 646 20.04 38.31 -3.83
C ASN A 646 19.90 39.63 -4.60
N PRO A 647 19.49 39.61 -5.86
CA PRO A 647 18.62 40.61 -6.41
C PRO A 647 17.19 40.05 -6.48
N ASP A 648 16.29 40.77 -5.81
CA ASP A 648 14.86 40.90 -6.11
C ASP A 648 13.97 39.65 -6.07
N VAL A 649 13.29 39.43 -4.93
CA VAL A 649 11.81 39.36 -4.88
C VAL A 649 11.33 39.84 -3.51
N ALA A 650 10.48 40.86 -3.52
CA ALA A 650 9.80 41.42 -2.36
C ALA A 650 8.68 40.49 -1.85
N GLY A 651 8.61 40.36 -0.52
CA GLY A 651 7.35 40.32 0.23
C GLY A 651 6.65 38.97 0.42
N SER A 652 6.97 38.29 1.53
CA SER A 652 5.95 37.79 2.46
C SER A 652 6.61 37.37 3.77
N THR A 653 6.28 38.09 4.83
CA THR A 653 6.69 37.89 6.22
C THR A 653 6.17 36.56 6.75
N SER A 654 7.06 35.62 7.03
CA SER A 654 6.82 34.51 7.95
C SER A 654 7.97 34.44 8.94
N SER A 655 7.68 34.85 10.17
CA SER A 655 8.57 34.79 11.32
C SER A 655 8.78 33.33 11.72
N TYR A 656 9.91 32.75 11.33
CA TYR A 656 10.42 31.53 11.94
C TYR A 656 11.71 31.86 12.69
N VAL A 657 11.58 32.00 14.01
CA VAL A 657 12.70 32.09 14.95
C VAL A 657 13.25 30.68 15.11
N PRO A 658 14.53 30.39 14.78
CA PRO A 658 15.14 29.12 15.14
C PRO A 658 15.24 29.06 16.67
N SER A 659 14.51 28.11 17.26
CA SER A 659 14.53 27.86 18.68
C SER A 659 15.93 27.44 19.11
N GLU A 660 16.47 28.12 20.13
CA GLU A 660 17.65 27.70 20.87
C GLU A 660 17.48 26.26 21.36
N SER A 661 18.28 25.33 20.84
CA SER A 661 18.49 24.05 21.49
C SER A 661 19.69 24.17 22.43
N HIS A 662 19.40 24.64 23.63
CA HIS A 662 20.18 24.28 24.81
C HIS A 662 20.15 22.76 24.96
N LEU A 663 21.32 22.10 24.96
CA LEU A 663 21.62 20.91 25.76
C LEU A 663 23.15 20.65 25.76
N SER A 664 23.79 21.25 26.76
CA SER A 664 24.81 20.67 27.65
C SER A 664 26.19 20.26 27.11
N ALA A 665 27.21 21.01 27.55
CA ALA A 665 28.57 20.52 27.83
C ALA A 665 28.60 19.61 29.09
N PRO A 666 29.79 19.27 29.64
CA PRO A 666 30.71 18.20 29.27
C PRO A 666 30.63 17.00 30.26
N ARG A 667 31.03 15.79 29.82
CA ARG A 667 31.63 14.74 30.65
C ARG A 667 32.53 13.84 29.83
#